data_AF-W4GDG9-F1
#
_entry.id   AF-W4GDG9-F1
#
_cell.length_a   1.000
_cell.length_b   1.000
_cell.length_c   1.000
_cell.angle_alpha   90.00
_cell.angle_beta   90.00
_cell.angle_gamma   90.00
#
_symmetry.space_group_name_H-M   'P 1'
#
loop_
_entity.id
_entity.type
_entity.pdbx_description
1 polymer ?
#
loop_
_entity_poly.entity_id
_entity_poly.type
_entity_poly.pdbx_seq_one_letter_code
_entity_poly.pdbx_strand_id
1 'polypeptide(L)'
;MGYMSNDHNHQLTLQYLSSLYWAIVTMTTIGYGDIIPKTKTELIIAMSVMVIGVSMFGYVIGNITALVDNINASGRMQTERLTSLKEYVMVRNLPKQTSKRVLDHFEYFYSHRSVFDEEAILNNLPTVMRNEVVHHVLNKFISRIDFLAEFHEGLVSDMAVAMNPFFCIKDEAVYLQNEIAVHVFFLTKGTVSLVKSYPNQLADTTLMTLTGGQHFGEVELYHQVYGQGVRLSCAVAKTYCQLTFMSRQVIENIGHTWPEILDHFRLNSISKVKRMSKRGCLDNYSPDVPPTASTSTNSMITDDGNVKKHPFDANHAWHHHLLAASLRKGVPVKPTDDSSSSDDNDDDDDQQHHDMMDKHHHSERELHNTTAHTTYVETRRSSTVREPNLMSRPMLNEKRVAHNAYVLHPQDTMIANWQMAVGSAIIYSTFLVPYRIGFDTDPPDDELSLDMIVDIVFGLDILLTFRLAFHNADRVLICDAATIGTTYVKGWFCIDVLSTMPVDTIVGYFTTASSKVLKSTKLLRVFRVARLFKLVRLLKLGKVFKRVRDSIQLSPSTERLLKLVMIMICFGHWCACIFHWIMLFEEEFGLRTWCTDYFFPYDEDPGACSFRVPSEDRYVAAIYWAFTTMTTVGYGDIKPFKFSVAEMTFAVICLMLNSTVYAYVVSGIIDVIYNYNPSDREYRARMNDMKDYVRDTAMSVRLSNNVKCHYDFLLSTTCLFPEEQIFNQLRPSLRFDVARLVASNTIMTINIIASMEKKYKGFVSYALFLLRPQFILRSERVCRSGSPGTEMFFLIEGECEQMDQDNHNVRVLGEGTLFEAYALLAPPEEHYRMQSTVTALTPTCQLYSLSVHEFESIADLSPAISVNLAYEFAKSILQDDFLTLNDEQEAVVLGAIERKKTLHPEGLNYGPLTNMAKVAMAKLRIVKGSVLPENVKEAMKGVMSKTKHTLGLASGAS
;
A
#
# COMPACT_ATOMS: atom_id res chain seq x y z
N MET A 1 -17.51 64.59 21.22
CA MET A 1 -16.25 64.89 21.96
C MET A 1 -16.50 64.73 23.45
N GLY A 2 -15.45 64.44 24.23
CA GLY A 2 -15.55 64.01 25.64
C GLY A 2 -15.71 62.48 25.71
N TYR A 3 -15.06 61.75 26.62
CA TYR A 3 -14.45 62.18 27.90
C TYR A 3 -12.90 62.10 27.98
N MET A 4 -12.18 61.60 26.98
CA MET A 4 -10.76 61.20 27.12
C MET A 4 -9.71 62.27 26.69
N SER A 5 -10.10 63.53 26.43
CA SER A 5 -9.24 64.51 25.73
C SER A 5 -7.98 64.98 26.47
N ASN A 6 -7.86 64.71 27.78
CA ASN A 6 -6.81 65.30 28.63
C ASN A 6 -5.88 64.25 29.27
N ASP A 7 -6.04 62.95 29.01
CA ASP A 7 -5.08 61.94 29.49
C ASP A 7 -3.91 61.80 28.52
N HIS A 8 -2.78 62.40 28.91
CA HIS A 8 -1.54 62.39 28.12
C HIS A 8 -1.03 60.97 27.85
N ASN A 9 -1.26 60.02 28.76
CA ASN A 9 -0.84 58.62 28.58
C ASN A 9 -1.66 57.96 27.47
N HIS A 10 -2.98 58.18 27.46
CA HIS A 10 -3.85 57.67 26.40
C HIS A 10 -3.48 58.24 25.03
N GLN A 11 -3.19 59.55 24.95
CA GLN A 11 -2.73 60.18 23.71
C GLN A 11 -1.39 59.62 23.22
N LEU A 12 -0.43 59.38 24.13
CA LEU A 12 0.86 58.77 23.80
C LEU A 12 0.71 57.31 23.32
N THR A 13 -0.12 56.52 24.00
CA THR A 13 -0.46 55.15 23.61
C THR A 13 -1.05 55.11 22.20
N LEU A 14 -1.95 56.04 21.88
CA LEU A 14 -2.62 56.10 20.58
C LEU A 14 -1.68 56.53 19.44
N GLN A 15 -0.72 57.42 19.71
CA GLN A 15 0.35 57.77 18.77
C GLN A 15 1.29 56.57 18.49
N TYR A 16 1.71 55.86 19.53
CA TYR A 16 2.52 54.65 19.39
C TYR A 16 1.77 53.55 18.62
N LEU A 17 0.51 53.28 19.00
CA LEU A 17 -0.33 52.27 18.36
C LEU A 17 -0.61 52.63 16.88
N SER A 18 -0.80 53.90 16.55
CA SER A 18 -0.93 54.36 15.15
C SER A 18 0.34 54.10 14.33
N SER A 19 1.51 54.37 14.90
CA SER A 19 2.80 54.09 14.25
C SER A 19 3.05 52.60 14.06
N LEU A 20 2.72 51.79 15.07
CA LEU A 20 2.85 50.33 15.03
C LEU A 20 1.88 49.70 14.02
N TYR A 21 0.62 50.15 14.02
CA TYR A 21 -0.40 49.75 13.05
C TYR A 21 0.04 50.09 11.62
N TRP A 22 0.49 51.32 11.35
CA TRP A 22 1.01 51.70 10.02
C TRP A 22 2.17 50.80 9.58
N ALA A 23 3.14 50.55 10.46
CA ALA A 23 4.28 49.68 10.16
C ALA A 23 3.82 48.25 9.82
N ILE A 24 2.94 47.66 10.63
CA ILE A 24 2.45 46.28 10.40
C ILE A 24 1.57 46.20 9.15
N VAL A 25 0.63 47.11 8.94
CA VAL A 25 -0.21 47.18 7.71
C VAL A 25 0.63 47.28 6.44
N THR A 26 1.76 48.01 6.52
CA THR A 26 2.71 48.16 5.41
C THR A 26 3.57 46.90 5.22
N MET A 27 4.04 46.28 6.30
CA MET A 27 4.86 45.05 6.25
C MET A 27 4.07 43.81 5.81
N THR A 28 2.83 43.65 6.28
CA THR A 28 1.95 42.53 5.89
C THR A 28 1.24 42.76 4.55
N THR A 29 1.67 43.76 3.78
CA THR A 29 1.17 44.14 2.45
C THR A 29 -0.33 44.45 2.34
N ILE A 30 -1.00 44.72 3.47
CA ILE A 30 -2.46 44.95 3.54
C ILE A 30 -2.84 46.37 3.10
N GLY A 31 -2.03 47.37 3.44
CA GLY A 31 -2.07 48.67 2.77
C GLY A 31 -3.40 49.43 2.74
N TYR A 32 -4.21 49.43 3.82
CA TYR A 32 -5.55 50.05 3.95
C TYR A 32 -5.72 51.53 3.51
N GLY A 33 -4.68 52.23 3.05
CA GLY A 33 -4.76 53.59 2.49
C GLY A 33 -5.19 54.68 3.47
N ASP A 34 -5.28 54.38 4.76
CA ASP A 34 -5.86 55.24 5.78
C ASP A 34 -4.82 56.18 6.44
N ILE A 35 -3.57 55.73 6.56
CA ILE A 35 -2.41 56.52 6.97
C ILE A 35 -1.47 56.63 5.76
N ILE A 36 -1.55 57.77 5.05
CA ILE A 36 -0.77 58.06 3.84
C ILE A 36 0.28 59.16 4.06
N PRO A 37 1.45 59.08 3.43
CA PRO A 37 2.46 60.13 3.47
C PRO A 37 1.95 61.41 2.80
N LYS A 38 2.24 62.57 3.41
CA LYS A 38 1.91 63.90 2.86
C LYS A 38 3.14 64.74 2.51
N THR A 39 4.29 64.53 3.15
CA THR A 39 5.55 65.15 2.73
C THR A 39 6.37 64.26 1.80
N LYS A 40 7.24 64.89 0.98
CA LYS A 40 8.18 64.16 0.10
C LYS A 40 9.12 63.23 0.90
N THR A 41 9.48 63.65 2.12
CA THR A 41 10.28 62.88 3.08
C THR A 41 9.54 61.64 3.59
N GLU A 42 8.28 61.77 4.00
CA GLU A 42 7.45 60.61 4.39
C GLU A 42 7.26 59.64 3.21
N LEU A 43 7.07 60.15 1.98
CA LEU A 43 6.88 59.32 0.79
C LEU A 43 8.11 58.45 0.49
N ILE A 44 9.31 59.03 0.57
CA ILE A 44 10.57 58.28 0.37
C ILE A 44 10.74 57.21 1.47
N ILE A 45 10.48 57.56 2.73
CA ILE A 45 10.57 56.61 3.86
C ILE A 45 9.55 55.48 3.68
N ALA A 46 8.30 55.78 3.31
CA ALA A 46 7.26 54.79 3.05
C ALA A 46 7.65 53.84 1.90
N MET A 47 8.23 54.36 0.81
CA MET A 47 8.76 53.54 -0.29
C MET A 47 9.86 52.57 0.18
N SER A 48 10.82 53.04 0.99
CA SER A 48 11.85 52.17 1.56
C SER A 48 11.27 51.11 2.51
N VAL A 49 10.32 51.49 3.36
CA VAL A 49 9.66 50.58 4.33
C VAL A 49 8.80 49.53 3.61
N MET A 50 8.13 49.87 2.50
CA MET A 50 7.38 48.88 1.70
C MET A 50 8.32 47.80 1.11
N VAL A 51 9.42 48.19 0.47
CA VAL A 51 10.36 47.23 -0.16
C VAL A 51 11.02 46.31 0.88
N ILE A 52 11.47 46.88 1.99
CA ILE A 52 12.08 46.11 3.10
C ILE A 52 11.01 45.23 3.79
N GLY A 53 9.81 45.77 3.99
CA GLY A 53 8.69 45.10 4.65
C GLY A 53 8.24 43.84 3.93
N VAL A 54 7.97 43.92 2.62
CA VAL A 54 7.62 42.77 1.76
C VAL A 54 8.68 41.66 1.88
N SER A 55 9.96 42.03 1.82
CA SER A 55 11.08 41.08 1.86
C SER A 55 11.21 40.39 3.22
N MET A 56 11.11 41.16 4.31
CA MET A 56 11.19 40.68 5.68
C MET A 56 9.99 39.80 6.05
N PHE A 57 8.78 40.19 5.64
CA PHE A 57 7.53 39.45 5.86
C PHE A 57 7.53 38.10 5.13
N GLY A 58 7.97 38.06 3.86
CA GLY A 58 8.13 36.82 3.11
C GLY A 58 9.16 35.86 3.75
N TYR A 59 10.27 36.39 4.26
CA TYR A 59 11.28 35.62 5.00
C TYR A 59 10.73 35.05 6.32
N VAL A 60 9.99 35.84 7.10
CA VAL A 60 9.33 35.37 8.33
C VAL A 60 8.32 34.26 8.03
N ILE A 61 7.49 34.43 6.99
CA ILE A 61 6.55 33.39 6.54
C ILE A 61 7.27 32.10 6.15
N GLY A 62 8.32 32.19 5.34
CA GLY A 62 9.11 31.03 4.90
C GLY A 62 9.69 30.24 6.09
N ASN A 63 10.25 30.95 7.07
CA ASN A 63 10.77 30.35 8.30
C ASN A 63 9.68 29.72 9.17
N ILE A 64 8.50 30.32 9.30
CA ILE A 64 7.39 29.75 10.07
C ILE A 64 6.90 28.46 9.42
N THR A 65 6.71 28.44 8.11
CA THR A 65 6.35 27.23 7.36
C THR A 65 7.40 26.13 7.53
N ALA A 66 8.69 26.46 7.36
CA ALA A 66 9.78 25.51 7.58
C ALA A 66 9.85 25.00 9.03
N LEU A 67 9.53 25.82 10.03
CA LEU A 67 9.47 25.39 11.43
C LEU A 67 8.31 24.43 11.69
N VAL A 68 7.12 24.74 11.17
CA VAL A 68 5.93 23.86 11.26
C VAL A 68 6.20 22.49 10.64
N ASP A 69 6.89 22.46 9.50
CA ASP A 69 7.29 21.22 8.81
C ASP A 69 8.28 20.37 9.62
N ASN A 70 9.20 21.01 10.36
CA ASN A 70 10.25 20.33 11.12
C ASN A 70 9.81 19.86 12.53
N ILE A 71 8.78 20.45 13.13
CA ILE A 71 8.32 20.13 14.50
C ILE A 71 7.95 18.64 14.69
N ASN A 72 7.53 17.93 13.63
CA ASN A 72 7.21 16.49 13.71
C ASN A 72 7.54 15.72 12.42
N ALA A 73 8.82 15.72 12.02
CA ALA A 73 9.29 15.01 10.83
C ALA A 73 8.92 13.51 10.81
N SER A 74 8.97 12.81 11.94
CA SER A 74 8.62 11.38 12.03
C SER A 74 7.12 11.13 11.81
N GLY A 75 6.25 11.93 12.44
CA GLY A 75 4.80 11.87 12.24
C GLY A 75 4.36 12.29 10.83
N ARG A 76 5.06 13.25 10.22
CA ARG A 76 4.91 13.59 8.79
C ARG A 76 5.22 12.37 7.92
N MET A 77 6.43 11.81 8.05
CA MET A 77 6.87 10.70 7.20
C MET A 77 6.02 9.43 7.41
N GLN A 78 5.53 9.17 8.63
CA GLN A 78 4.54 8.11 8.88
C GLN A 78 3.24 8.34 8.10
N THR A 79 2.73 9.58 8.11
CA THR A 79 1.51 9.98 7.41
C THR A 79 1.69 9.91 5.89
N GLU A 80 2.90 10.22 5.40
CA GLU A 80 3.31 10.17 3.99
C GLU A 80 3.40 8.73 3.47
N ARG A 81 4.11 7.83 4.17
CA ARG A 81 4.15 6.39 3.81
C ARG A 81 2.75 5.76 3.83
N LEU A 82 1.92 6.11 4.83
CA LEU A 82 0.50 5.71 4.89
C LEU A 82 -0.40 6.45 3.90
N THR A 83 0.12 7.41 3.14
CA THR A 83 -0.58 8.12 2.04
C THR A 83 -0.28 7.44 0.72
N SER A 84 1.01 7.24 0.39
CA SER A 84 1.43 6.44 -0.77
C SER A 84 0.85 5.04 -0.77
N LEU A 85 0.69 4.41 0.40
CA LEU A 85 0.03 3.12 0.53
C LEU A 85 -1.49 3.16 0.20
N LYS A 86 -2.18 4.26 0.51
CA LYS A 86 -3.60 4.42 0.14
C LYS A 86 -3.75 4.66 -1.36
N GLU A 87 -2.85 5.46 -1.93
CA GLU A 87 -2.78 5.74 -3.36
C GLU A 87 -2.49 4.47 -4.15
N TYR A 88 -1.54 3.65 -3.69
CA TYR A 88 -1.29 2.30 -4.19
C TYR A 88 -2.55 1.42 -4.16
N VAL A 89 -3.24 1.36 -3.01
CA VAL A 89 -4.49 0.61 -2.80
C VAL A 89 -5.62 1.09 -3.73
N MET A 90 -5.66 2.38 -4.08
CA MET A 90 -6.61 2.96 -5.05
C MET A 90 -6.23 2.63 -6.50
N VAL A 91 -4.96 2.81 -6.89
CA VAL A 91 -4.47 2.53 -8.25
C VAL A 91 -4.63 1.04 -8.61
N ARG A 92 -4.35 0.13 -7.67
CA ARG A 92 -4.63 -1.31 -7.84
C ARG A 92 -6.09 -1.71 -7.57
N ASN A 93 -7.00 -0.74 -7.38
CA ASN A 93 -8.45 -0.94 -7.21
C ASN A 93 -8.83 -2.04 -6.21
N LEU A 94 -8.09 -2.17 -5.10
CA LEU A 94 -8.24 -3.30 -4.20
C LEU A 94 -9.62 -3.31 -3.51
N PRO A 95 -10.27 -4.47 -3.31
CA PRO A 95 -11.56 -4.55 -2.63
C PRO A 95 -11.48 -4.03 -1.19
N LYS A 96 -12.46 -3.22 -0.75
CA LYS A 96 -12.42 -2.46 0.52
C LYS A 96 -12.01 -3.28 1.77
N GLN A 97 -12.34 -4.57 1.82
CA GLN A 97 -11.93 -5.49 2.88
C GLN A 97 -10.41 -5.77 2.87
N THR A 98 -9.83 -6.05 1.69
CA THR A 98 -8.39 -6.23 1.50
C THR A 98 -7.66 -4.91 1.72
N SER A 99 -8.18 -3.81 1.16
CA SER A 99 -7.67 -2.44 1.39
C SER A 99 -7.51 -2.15 2.87
N LYS A 100 -8.55 -2.42 3.66
CA LYS A 100 -8.50 -2.25 5.12
C LYS A 100 -7.45 -3.13 5.78
N ARG A 101 -7.38 -4.44 5.45
CA ARG A 101 -6.36 -5.35 6.04
C ARG A 101 -4.93 -4.93 5.74
N VAL A 102 -4.68 -4.34 4.57
CA VAL A 102 -3.37 -3.75 4.21
C VAL A 102 -3.09 -2.50 5.05
N LEU A 103 -4.04 -1.57 5.14
CA LEU A 103 -3.88 -0.34 5.93
C LEU A 103 -3.74 -0.63 7.44
N ASP A 104 -4.53 -1.56 8.00
CA ASP A 104 -4.44 -1.98 9.40
C ASP A 104 -3.08 -2.67 9.70
N HIS A 105 -2.55 -3.46 8.76
CA HIS A 105 -1.22 -4.08 8.87
C HIS A 105 -0.11 -3.02 8.93
N PHE A 106 -0.12 -2.05 8.00
CA PHE A 106 0.90 -1.01 7.97
C PHE A 106 0.75 0.06 9.08
N GLU A 107 -0.47 0.36 9.54
CA GLU A 107 -0.70 1.19 10.74
C GLU A 107 -0.13 0.50 12.00
N TYR A 108 -0.16 -0.84 12.07
CA TYR A 108 0.53 -1.61 13.12
C TYR A 108 2.05 -1.64 12.92
N PHE A 109 2.54 -1.91 11.70
CA PHE A 109 3.97 -1.98 11.37
C PHE A 109 4.69 -0.66 11.74
N TYR A 110 4.24 0.48 11.20
CA TYR A 110 4.82 1.79 11.49
C TYR A 110 4.49 2.34 12.89
N SER A 111 3.79 1.60 13.76
CA SER A 111 3.66 1.94 15.19
C SER A 111 4.48 1.04 16.11
N HIS A 112 5.13 0.00 15.57
CA HIS A 112 6.02 -0.91 16.30
C HIS A 112 7.47 -0.93 15.76
N ARG A 113 7.69 -0.37 14.56
CA ARG A 113 9.00 -0.17 13.92
C ARG A 113 9.20 1.31 13.58
N SER A 114 10.45 1.76 13.42
CA SER A 114 10.75 3.07 12.86
C SER A 114 10.17 3.23 11.45
N VAL A 115 9.93 4.48 11.04
CA VAL A 115 9.61 4.84 9.65
C VAL A 115 10.88 5.25 8.88
N PHE A 116 11.97 5.52 9.60
CA PHE A 116 13.30 5.74 9.01
C PHE A 116 13.89 4.42 8.53
N ASP A 117 14.80 4.50 7.56
CA ASP A 117 15.57 3.35 7.09
C ASP A 117 16.61 2.94 8.15
N GLU A 118 16.19 2.05 9.05
CA GLU A 118 17.03 1.51 10.12
C GLU A 118 18.27 0.82 9.57
N GLU A 119 18.18 0.13 8.43
CA GLU A 119 19.31 -0.59 7.84
C GLU A 119 20.36 0.39 7.29
N ALA A 120 19.95 1.38 6.50
CA ALA A 120 20.84 2.42 6.00
C ALA A 120 21.50 3.24 7.13
N ILE A 121 20.78 3.49 8.24
CA ILE A 121 21.34 4.20 9.41
C ILE A 121 22.34 3.30 10.17
N LEU A 122 21.97 2.05 10.47
CA LEU A 122 22.76 1.14 11.29
C LEU A 122 24.01 0.60 10.56
N ASN A 123 23.98 0.47 9.23
CA ASN A 123 25.14 0.08 8.43
C ASN A 123 26.22 1.17 8.34
N ASN A 124 25.89 2.43 8.66
CA ASN A 124 26.86 3.52 8.79
C ASN A 124 27.49 3.61 10.20
N LEU A 125 27.08 2.77 11.16
CA LEU A 125 27.66 2.73 12.50
C LEU A 125 28.74 1.64 12.63
N PRO A 126 29.81 1.87 13.43
CA PRO A 126 30.70 0.80 13.87
C PRO A 126 29.90 -0.31 14.58
N THR A 127 30.25 -1.58 14.32
CA THR A 127 29.48 -2.76 14.76
C THR A 127 29.20 -2.79 16.27
N VAL A 128 30.12 -2.30 17.11
CA VAL A 128 29.92 -2.19 18.57
C VAL A 128 28.79 -1.20 18.89
N MET A 129 28.84 0.02 18.34
CA MET A 129 27.80 1.03 18.53
C MET A 129 26.46 0.59 17.91
N ARG A 130 26.49 -0.11 16.78
CA ARG A 130 25.32 -0.71 16.15
C ARG A 130 24.61 -1.65 17.12
N ASN A 131 25.35 -2.60 17.70
CA ASN A 131 24.80 -3.60 18.61
C ASN A 131 24.29 -2.95 19.92
N GLU A 132 25.01 -1.97 20.48
CA GLU A 132 24.55 -1.21 21.66
C GLU A 132 23.23 -0.48 21.38
N VAL A 133 23.10 0.20 20.25
CA VAL A 133 21.88 0.92 19.83
C VAL A 133 20.72 -0.06 19.59
N VAL A 134 20.95 -1.13 18.83
CA VAL A 134 19.91 -2.13 18.53
C VAL A 134 19.45 -2.82 19.81
N HIS A 135 20.38 -3.22 20.69
CA HIS A 135 20.03 -3.80 21.98
C HIS A 135 19.25 -2.80 22.85
N HIS A 136 19.66 -1.53 22.94
CA HIS A 136 18.93 -0.52 23.72
C HIS A 136 17.49 -0.31 23.19
N VAL A 137 17.31 -0.18 21.88
CA VAL A 137 16.01 0.08 21.24
C VAL A 137 15.10 -1.16 21.30
N LEU A 138 15.64 -2.35 21.05
CA LEU A 138 14.85 -3.59 20.88
C LEU A 138 14.87 -4.54 22.08
N ASN A 139 15.51 -4.20 23.22
CA ASN A 139 15.55 -5.03 24.44
C ASN A 139 14.17 -5.63 24.80
N LYS A 140 13.13 -4.78 24.89
CA LYS A 140 11.74 -5.16 25.24
C LYS A 140 11.01 -6.05 24.21
N PHE A 141 11.65 -6.30 23.06
CA PHE A 141 11.17 -7.14 21.97
C PHE A 141 11.99 -8.43 21.91
N ILE A 142 13.32 -8.32 21.93
CA ILE A 142 14.28 -9.42 22.05
C ILE A 142 13.94 -10.29 23.27
N SER A 143 13.68 -9.67 24.43
CA SER A 143 13.32 -10.34 25.68
C SER A 143 11.96 -11.07 25.69
N ARG A 144 11.30 -11.20 24.53
CA ARG A 144 10.04 -11.95 24.32
C ARG A 144 10.21 -13.18 23.43
N ILE A 145 11.44 -13.52 23.05
CA ILE A 145 11.78 -14.61 22.14
C ILE A 145 12.84 -15.47 22.83
N ASP A 146 12.40 -16.52 23.53
CA ASP A 146 13.18 -17.25 24.54
C ASP A 146 14.56 -17.70 24.04
N PHE A 147 14.62 -18.21 22.81
CA PHE A 147 15.84 -18.79 22.25
C PHE A 147 16.90 -17.75 21.82
N LEU A 148 16.54 -16.46 21.66
CA LEU A 148 17.53 -15.42 21.36
C LEU A 148 18.47 -15.17 22.55
N ALA A 149 18.06 -15.51 23.78
CA ALA A 149 18.92 -15.43 24.96
C ALA A 149 20.03 -16.51 24.99
N GLU A 150 20.01 -17.48 24.07
CA GLU A 150 21.06 -18.50 23.93
C GLU A 150 22.21 -18.05 23.00
N PHE A 151 22.06 -16.91 22.31
CA PHE A 151 22.94 -16.47 21.22
C PHE A 151 23.74 -15.19 21.52
N HIS A 152 24.83 -15.01 20.78
CA HIS A 152 25.67 -13.81 20.87
C HIS A 152 24.92 -12.53 20.45
N GLU A 153 25.16 -11.43 21.18
CA GLU A 153 24.44 -10.15 21.01
C GLU A 153 24.47 -9.60 19.57
N GLY A 154 25.55 -9.88 18.82
CA GLY A 154 25.65 -9.52 17.39
C GLY A 154 24.61 -10.25 16.52
N LEU A 155 24.48 -11.57 16.64
CA LEU A 155 23.45 -12.35 15.94
C LEU A 155 22.04 -11.90 16.36
N VAL A 156 21.83 -11.65 17.66
CA VAL A 156 20.56 -11.15 18.19
C VAL A 156 20.19 -9.78 17.60
N SER A 157 21.17 -8.87 17.49
CA SER A 157 21.03 -7.56 16.83
C SER A 157 20.67 -7.72 15.35
N ASP A 158 21.45 -8.49 14.60
CA ASP A 158 21.29 -8.69 13.16
C ASP A 158 19.91 -9.32 12.84
N MET A 159 19.48 -10.30 13.65
CA MET A 159 18.15 -10.89 13.55
C MET A 159 17.03 -9.91 13.93
N ALA A 160 17.21 -9.06 14.93
CA ALA A 160 16.17 -8.14 15.40
C ALA A 160 15.90 -7.01 14.39
N VAL A 161 16.91 -6.56 13.64
CA VAL A 161 16.75 -5.60 12.52
C VAL A 161 16.06 -6.28 11.32
N ALA A 162 16.35 -7.55 11.07
CA ALA A 162 15.72 -8.35 10.00
C ALA A 162 14.26 -8.78 10.26
N MET A 163 13.72 -8.55 11.46
CA MET A 163 12.39 -9.03 11.88
C MET A 163 11.26 -8.06 11.50
N ASN A 164 10.28 -8.53 10.72
CA ASN A 164 9.10 -7.73 10.32
C ASN A 164 7.89 -7.98 11.24
N PRO A 165 7.44 -7.01 12.06
CA PRO A 165 6.35 -7.22 13.03
C PRO A 165 4.95 -7.17 12.41
N PHE A 166 4.04 -8.00 12.90
CA PHE A 166 2.62 -8.01 12.53
C PHE A 166 1.74 -8.57 13.66
N PHE A 167 0.43 -8.61 13.44
CA PHE A 167 -0.52 -9.25 14.35
C PHE A 167 -1.48 -10.19 13.60
N CYS A 168 -2.05 -11.13 14.36
CA CYS A 168 -3.22 -11.92 13.95
C CYS A 168 -4.28 -11.84 15.05
N ILE A 169 -5.55 -11.71 14.64
CA ILE A 169 -6.69 -11.81 15.54
C ILE A 169 -7.01 -13.27 15.83
N LYS A 170 -7.81 -13.52 16.89
CA LYS A 170 -8.25 -14.88 17.24
C LYS A 170 -8.98 -15.53 16.06
N ASP A 171 -8.69 -16.81 15.84
CA ASP A 171 -9.19 -17.68 14.77
C ASP A 171 -8.75 -17.25 13.34
N GLU A 172 -7.84 -16.28 13.20
CA GLU A 172 -7.14 -16.00 11.92
C GLU A 172 -5.96 -16.97 11.71
N ALA A 173 -5.73 -17.36 10.45
CA ALA A 173 -4.56 -18.15 10.05
C ALA A 173 -3.35 -17.25 9.73
N VAL A 174 -2.20 -17.61 10.28
CA VAL A 174 -0.88 -17.04 9.97
C VAL A 174 -0.39 -17.54 8.60
N TYR A 175 -0.62 -18.82 8.32
CA TYR A 175 -0.47 -19.47 7.01
C TYR A 175 -1.38 -20.71 6.93
N LEU A 176 -1.65 -21.17 5.72
CA LEU A 176 -2.48 -22.35 5.42
C LEU A 176 -1.61 -23.53 4.92
N GLN A 177 -2.16 -24.73 5.08
CA GLN A 177 -1.63 -25.96 4.49
C GLN A 177 -1.61 -25.86 2.96
N ASN A 178 -0.53 -26.36 2.34
CA ASN A 178 -0.24 -26.29 0.91
C ASN A 178 -0.01 -24.86 0.34
N GLU A 179 0.21 -23.85 1.20
CA GLU A 179 0.88 -22.59 0.79
C GLU A 179 2.41 -22.78 0.73
N ILE A 180 3.10 -21.85 0.06
CA ILE A 180 4.58 -21.87 0.00
C ILE A 180 5.19 -21.52 1.38
N ALA A 181 6.16 -22.31 1.80
CA ALA A 181 7.00 -22.01 2.94
C ALA A 181 8.23 -21.21 2.50
N VAL A 182 8.25 -19.92 2.83
CA VAL A 182 9.42 -19.01 2.63
C VAL A 182 9.85 -18.33 3.94
N HIS A 183 9.05 -18.43 5.02
CA HIS A 183 9.19 -17.60 6.21
C HIS A 183 9.24 -18.42 7.51
N VAL A 184 10.10 -18.02 8.46
CA VAL A 184 10.01 -18.44 9.87
C VAL A 184 9.25 -17.35 10.63
N PHE A 185 8.40 -17.78 11.58
CA PHE A 185 7.58 -16.91 12.41
C PHE A 185 7.98 -17.02 13.88
N PHE A 186 7.99 -15.90 14.59
CA PHE A 186 8.34 -15.80 16.00
C PHE A 186 7.15 -15.19 16.76
N LEU A 187 6.66 -15.88 17.80
CA LEU A 187 5.46 -15.52 18.55
C LEU A 187 5.87 -14.78 19.83
N THR A 188 5.74 -13.45 19.85
CA THR A 188 6.14 -12.62 21.01
C THR A 188 5.04 -12.47 22.06
N LYS A 189 3.77 -12.72 21.70
CA LYS A 189 2.61 -12.71 22.60
C LYS A 189 1.47 -13.53 22.01
N GLY A 190 0.77 -14.32 22.84
CA GLY A 190 -0.42 -15.08 22.45
C GLY A 190 -0.17 -16.59 22.30
N THR A 191 -1.10 -17.29 21.64
CA THR A 191 -1.03 -18.73 21.36
C THR A 191 -1.45 -19.07 19.94
N VAL A 192 -0.68 -19.97 19.29
CA VAL A 192 -0.93 -20.46 17.92
C VAL A 192 -1.00 -21.98 17.95
N SER A 193 -1.93 -22.58 17.22
CA SER A 193 -1.97 -24.03 17.00
C SER A 193 -1.57 -24.36 15.57
N LEU A 194 -0.69 -25.35 15.42
CA LEU A 194 -0.43 -26.02 14.14
C LEU A 194 -1.45 -27.13 13.96
N VAL A 195 -2.23 -27.05 12.88
CA VAL A 195 -3.46 -27.80 12.65
C VAL A 195 -3.41 -28.37 11.24
N LYS A 196 -3.45 -29.69 11.09
CA LYS A 196 -3.43 -30.37 9.79
C LYS A 196 -4.80 -30.96 9.48
N SER A 197 -5.29 -30.67 8.28
CA SER A 197 -6.48 -31.28 7.71
C SER A 197 -6.07 -32.51 6.89
N TYR A 198 -6.83 -33.59 7.00
CA TYR A 198 -6.61 -34.84 6.26
C TYR A 198 -7.83 -35.12 5.37
N PRO A 199 -7.67 -35.56 4.11
CA PRO A 199 -8.79 -35.80 3.20
C PRO A 199 -9.87 -36.74 3.75
N ASN A 200 -9.49 -37.66 4.64
CA ASN A 200 -10.36 -38.70 5.20
C ASN A 200 -10.85 -38.37 6.63
N GLN A 201 -10.69 -37.14 7.13
CA GLN A 201 -11.18 -36.71 8.44
C GLN A 201 -12.08 -35.48 8.36
N LEU A 202 -13.21 -35.51 9.07
CA LEU A 202 -14.19 -34.41 9.16
C LEU A 202 -13.80 -33.29 10.14
N ALA A 203 -12.70 -33.45 10.88
CA ALA A 203 -12.21 -32.48 11.87
C ALA A 203 -10.67 -32.42 11.82
N ASP A 204 -10.11 -31.21 11.88
CA ASP A 204 -8.67 -31.02 11.75
C ASP A 204 -7.91 -31.46 13.01
N THR A 205 -6.76 -32.12 12.81
CA THR A 205 -5.92 -32.60 13.91
C THR A 205 -4.94 -31.51 14.37
N THR A 206 -4.94 -31.20 15.67
CA THR A 206 -3.99 -30.23 16.27
C THR A 206 -2.64 -30.89 16.58
N LEU A 207 -1.71 -30.80 15.63
CA LEU A 207 -0.36 -31.36 15.69
C LEU A 207 0.50 -30.72 16.80
N MET A 208 0.35 -29.41 17.04
CA MET A 208 1.09 -28.69 18.09
C MET A 208 0.31 -27.45 18.56
N THR A 209 0.54 -27.01 19.79
CA THR A 209 0.16 -25.68 20.27
C THR A 209 1.41 -25.00 20.81
N LEU A 210 1.57 -23.72 20.46
CA LEU A 210 2.73 -22.88 20.71
C LEU A 210 2.31 -21.67 21.54
N THR A 211 3.22 -21.19 22.37
CA THR A 211 3.04 -20.02 23.26
C THR A 211 4.00 -18.89 22.89
N GLY A 212 3.77 -17.69 23.44
CA GLY A 212 4.76 -16.62 23.46
C GLY A 212 6.15 -17.13 23.87
N GLY A 213 7.19 -16.60 23.24
CA GLY A 213 8.59 -17.06 23.37
C GLY A 213 9.06 -17.94 22.20
N GLN A 214 8.14 -18.63 21.52
CA GLN A 214 8.46 -19.72 20.58
C GLN A 214 8.40 -19.31 19.10
N HIS A 215 9.15 -20.02 18.25
CA HIS A 215 9.13 -19.86 16.80
C HIS A 215 8.56 -21.09 16.08
N PHE A 216 8.11 -20.92 14.83
CA PHE A 216 7.52 -21.97 14.00
C PHE A 216 7.64 -21.68 12.50
N GLY A 217 7.39 -22.70 11.67
CA GLY A 217 7.48 -22.62 10.21
C GLY A 217 8.87 -22.96 9.65
N GLU A 218 9.82 -23.35 10.49
CA GLU A 218 11.16 -23.79 10.07
C GLU A 218 11.20 -25.25 9.60
N VAL A 219 10.19 -26.06 9.96
CA VAL A 219 10.06 -27.47 9.54
C VAL A 219 9.98 -27.62 8.03
N GLU A 220 9.20 -26.76 7.37
CA GLU A 220 8.97 -26.83 5.93
C GLU A 220 10.09 -26.18 5.10
N LEU A 221 11.13 -25.65 5.78
CA LEU A 221 12.33 -25.05 5.20
C LEU A 221 13.58 -25.94 5.40
N TYR A 222 13.85 -26.39 6.64
CA TYR A 222 15.15 -26.98 7.00
C TYR A 222 15.13 -28.50 7.32
N HIS A 223 13.97 -29.16 7.29
CA HIS A 223 13.91 -30.60 7.59
C HIS A 223 14.28 -31.47 6.37
N GLN A 224 15.20 -32.42 6.51
CA GLN A 224 15.74 -33.21 5.39
C GLN A 224 14.71 -33.94 4.51
N VAL A 225 13.57 -34.36 5.08
CA VAL A 225 12.50 -35.08 4.34
C VAL A 225 11.29 -34.20 4.02
N TYR A 226 11.08 -33.13 4.80
CA TYR A 226 9.85 -32.31 4.75
C TYR A 226 10.09 -30.84 4.38
N GLY A 227 11.35 -30.43 4.23
CA GLY A 227 11.81 -29.11 3.80
C GLY A 227 11.65 -28.90 2.30
N GLN A 228 10.47 -29.19 1.78
CA GLN A 228 10.14 -29.06 0.35
C GLN A 228 9.73 -27.62 -0.02
N GLY A 229 9.69 -26.67 0.92
CA GLY A 229 9.19 -25.32 0.70
C GLY A 229 7.66 -25.23 0.60
N VAL A 230 6.92 -26.19 1.17
CA VAL A 230 5.45 -26.26 1.14
C VAL A 230 4.90 -26.57 2.53
N ARG A 231 3.89 -25.82 2.98
CA ARG A 231 3.32 -25.92 4.34
C ARG A 231 2.59 -27.24 4.59
N LEU A 232 3.02 -27.97 5.61
CA LEU A 232 2.46 -29.27 6.02
C LEU A 232 1.13 -29.14 6.79
N SER A 233 0.85 -27.94 7.31
CA SER A 233 -0.29 -27.66 8.19
C SER A 233 -0.70 -26.18 8.14
N CYS A 234 -1.88 -25.85 8.65
CA CYS A 234 -2.31 -24.48 8.91
C CYS A 234 -1.79 -24.02 10.28
N ALA A 235 -1.28 -22.80 10.38
CA ALA A 235 -0.99 -22.16 11.67
C ALA A 235 -2.12 -21.19 12.02
N VAL A 236 -2.90 -21.47 13.08
CA VAL A 236 -4.10 -20.71 13.45
C VAL A 236 -3.97 -20.11 14.84
N ALA A 237 -4.16 -18.79 14.96
CA ALA A 237 -4.12 -18.07 16.22
C ALA A 237 -5.32 -18.43 17.11
N LYS A 238 -5.09 -18.81 18.37
CA LYS A 238 -6.15 -19.15 19.35
C LYS A 238 -6.48 -18.01 20.30
N THR A 239 -5.59 -17.01 20.38
CA THR A 239 -5.82 -15.69 20.98
C THR A 239 -5.50 -14.60 19.95
N TYR A 240 -5.64 -13.32 20.33
CA TYR A 240 -4.83 -12.28 19.67
C TYR A 240 -3.34 -12.65 19.80
N CYS A 241 -2.57 -12.49 18.72
CA CYS A 241 -1.15 -12.84 18.68
C CYS A 241 -0.32 -11.69 18.11
N GLN A 242 0.77 -11.33 18.80
CA GLN A 242 1.83 -10.47 18.27
C GLN A 242 2.92 -11.38 17.72
N LEU A 243 3.26 -11.17 16.46
CA LEU A 243 4.15 -12.04 15.69
C LEU A 243 5.19 -11.18 14.98
N THR A 244 6.29 -11.82 14.61
CA THR A 244 7.22 -11.28 13.62
C THR A 244 7.63 -12.40 12.67
N PHE A 245 8.10 -12.05 11.47
CA PHE A 245 8.59 -13.01 10.48
C PHE A 245 9.92 -12.57 9.86
N MET A 246 10.65 -13.55 9.35
CA MET A 246 11.88 -13.39 8.58
C MET A 246 11.85 -14.39 7.42
N SER A 247 12.38 -14.00 6.25
CA SER A 247 12.44 -14.89 5.07
C SER A 247 13.65 -15.83 5.14
N ARG A 248 13.54 -16.97 4.46
CA ARG A 248 14.61 -17.97 4.33
C ARG A 248 15.92 -17.33 3.84
N GLN A 249 15.85 -16.51 2.79
CA GLN A 249 17.00 -15.79 2.25
C GLN A 249 17.71 -14.93 3.31
N VAL A 250 16.97 -14.19 4.12
CA VAL A 250 17.56 -13.32 5.15
C VAL A 250 18.17 -14.15 6.28
N ILE A 251 17.56 -15.29 6.64
CA ILE A 251 18.14 -16.24 7.61
C ILE A 251 19.43 -16.87 7.06
N GLU A 252 19.48 -17.20 5.77
CA GLU A 252 20.67 -17.78 5.13
C GLU A 252 21.79 -16.72 4.95
N ASN A 253 21.44 -15.49 4.58
CA ASN A 253 22.36 -14.34 4.57
C ASN A 253 22.98 -14.08 5.96
N ILE A 254 22.18 -14.09 7.03
CA ILE A 254 22.67 -14.00 8.41
C ILE A 254 23.50 -15.25 8.78
N GLY A 255 23.07 -16.43 8.34
CA GLY A 255 23.74 -17.71 8.58
C GLY A 255 25.12 -17.85 7.92
N HIS A 256 25.41 -17.10 6.84
CA HIS A 256 26.77 -16.99 6.30
C HIS A 256 27.75 -16.30 7.27
N THR A 257 27.25 -15.42 8.15
CA THR A 257 28.04 -14.77 9.22
C THR A 257 27.98 -15.57 10.53
N TRP A 258 26.82 -16.16 10.83
CA TRP A 258 26.52 -16.84 12.10
C TRP A 258 25.93 -18.25 11.87
N PRO A 259 26.73 -19.27 11.45
CA PRO A 259 26.21 -20.58 11.01
C PRO A 259 25.36 -21.32 12.05
N GLU A 260 25.60 -21.05 13.33
CA GLU A 260 24.88 -21.61 14.48
C GLU A 260 23.35 -21.38 14.45
N ILE A 261 22.85 -20.34 13.76
CA ILE A 261 21.40 -20.12 13.59
C ILE A 261 20.76 -21.18 12.67
N LEU A 262 21.49 -21.62 11.64
CA LEU A 262 21.00 -22.60 10.67
C LEU A 262 20.92 -24.00 11.32
N ASP A 263 21.94 -24.37 12.11
CA ASP A 263 21.92 -25.60 12.88
C ASP A 263 20.84 -25.59 13.97
N HIS A 264 20.57 -24.45 14.62
CA HIS A 264 19.44 -24.34 15.56
C HIS A 264 18.09 -24.62 14.86
N PHE A 265 17.78 -23.97 13.74
CA PHE A 265 16.53 -24.24 13.01
C PHE A 265 16.46 -25.68 12.48
N ARG A 266 17.58 -26.23 12.00
CA ARG A 266 17.66 -27.63 11.54
C ARG A 266 17.40 -28.62 12.67
N LEU A 267 18.06 -28.49 13.82
CA LEU A 267 17.88 -29.36 14.99
C LEU A 267 16.49 -29.23 15.62
N ASN A 268 15.94 -28.02 15.64
CA ASN A 268 14.58 -27.80 16.14
C ASN A 268 13.52 -28.38 15.19
N SER A 269 13.73 -28.31 13.86
CA SER A 269 12.83 -28.92 12.87
C SER A 269 12.63 -30.42 13.12
N ILE A 270 13.74 -31.16 13.29
CA ILE A 270 13.76 -32.60 13.60
C ILE A 270 13.04 -32.85 14.94
N SER A 271 13.23 -31.97 15.92
CA SER A 271 12.64 -32.06 17.25
C SER A 271 11.13 -31.79 17.25
N LYS A 272 10.63 -30.86 16.42
CA LYS A 272 9.19 -30.59 16.25
C LYS A 272 8.50 -31.67 15.41
N VAL A 273 9.13 -32.17 14.34
CA VAL A 273 8.65 -33.34 13.57
C VAL A 273 8.41 -34.53 14.49
N LYS A 274 9.36 -34.87 15.38
CA LYS A 274 9.23 -35.93 16.40
C LYS A 274 8.15 -35.68 17.47
N ARG A 275 7.58 -34.47 17.56
CA ARG A 275 6.44 -34.13 18.44
C ARG A 275 5.11 -34.16 17.66
N MET A 276 5.10 -33.64 16.44
CA MET A 276 3.94 -33.61 15.54
C MET A 276 3.52 -35.02 15.10
N SER A 277 4.48 -35.88 14.74
CA SER A 277 4.22 -37.27 14.33
C SER A 277 3.59 -38.14 15.42
N LYS A 278 3.69 -37.75 16.70
CA LYS A 278 3.01 -38.41 17.82
C LYS A 278 1.52 -38.07 17.92
N ARG A 279 1.02 -37.10 17.15
CA ARG A 279 -0.38 -36.65 17.15
C ARG A 279 -1.11 -36.84 15.82
N GLY A 280 -0.39 -36.92 14.70
CA GLY A 280 -0.96 -37.18 13.38
C GLY A 280 0.11 -37.51 12.35
N CYS A 281 -0.28 -38.18 11.26
CA CYS A 281 0.66 -38.56 10.20
C CYS A 281 1.24 -37.32 9.48
N LEU A 282 2.56 -37.33 9.28
CA LEU A 282 3.26 -36.36 8.44
C LEU A 282 3.53 -37.00 7.08
N ASP A 283 2.47 -37.12 6.29
CA ASP A 283 2.55 -37.52 4.89
C ASP A 283 3.40 -36.50 4.11
N ASN A 284 4.25 -36.98 3.19
CA ASN A 284 4.91 -36.12 2.20
C ASN A 284 3.84 -35.45 1.33
N TYR A 285 4.10 -34.24 0.83
CA TYR A 285 3.16 -33.53 -0.04
C TYR A 285 3.04 -34.25 -1.40
N SER A 286 1.95 -35.00 -1.56
CA SER A 286 1.50 -35.47 -2.87
C SER A 286 0.47 -34.48 -3.42
N PRO A 287 0.62 -34.00 -4.67
CA PRO A 287 -0.32 -33.07 -5.28
C PRO A 287 -1.56 -33.76 -5.87
N ASP A 288 -1.53 -35.08 -6.04
CA ASP A 288 -2.56 -35.84 -6.74
C ASP A 288 -3.55 -36.48 -5.75
N VAL A 289 -4.85 -36.24 -5.99
CA VAL A 289 -5.95 -36.80 -5.19
C VAL A 289 -6.27 -38.21 -5.70
N PRO A 290 -6.23 -39.26 -4.86
CA PRO A 290 -6.71 -40.58 -5.26
C PRO A 290 -8.21 -40.54 -5.56
N PRO A 291 -8.69 -41.09 -6.68
CA PRO A 291 -10.13 -41.32 -6.87
C PRO A 291 -10.62 -42.29 -5.79
N THR A 292 -11.84 -42.07 -5.30
CA THR A 292 -12.40 -42.72 -4.09
C THR A 292 -12.32 -44.25 -4.16
N ALA A 293 -11.40 -44.85 -3.42
CA ALA A 293 -11.43 -46.28 -3.11
C ALA A 293 -12.55 -46.54 -2.09
N SER A 294 -13.60 -47.24 -2.50
CA SER A 294 -14.66 -47.72 -1.62
C SER A 294 -14.19 -48.93 -0.82
N THR A 295 -14.34 -48.92 0.51
CA THR A 295 -13.94 -50.05 1.36
C THR A 295 -14.93 -50.30 2.50
N SER A 296 -15.95 -51.12 2.24
CA SER A 296 -16.85 -51.70 3.26
C SER A 296 -17.70 -52.81 2.63
N THR A 297 -17.90 -54.02 3.19
CA THR A 297 -17.21 -54.76 4.30
C THR A 297 -17.76 -56.21 4.32
N ASN A 298 -16.95 -57.19 4.79
CA ASN A 298 -17.34 -58.55 5.22
C ASN A 298 -17.89 -59.48 4.10
N SER A 299 -17.59 -60.78 4.02
CA SER A 299 -17.38 -61.85 5.03
C SER A 299 -16.12 -62.72 4.72
N MET A 300 -15.28 -63.19 5.67
CA MET A 300 -15.44 -64.15 6.78
C MET A 300 -15.17 -65.63 6.39
N ILE A 301 -14.39 -66.35 7.24
CA ILE A 301 -14.20 -67.83 7.35
C ILE A 301 -13.10 -68.51 6.49
N THR A 302 -12.03 -68.98 7.17
CA THR A 302 -11.03 -70.06 6.85
C THR A 302 -10.10 -69.90 5.62
N ASP A 303 -8.88 -70.49 5.56
CA ASP A 303 -8.19 -71.35 6.54
C ASP A 303 -6.64 -71.17 6.60
N ASP A 304 -6.05 -71.86 7.58
CA ASP A 304 -4.65 -72.24 7.90
C ASP A 304 -3.45 -71.82 6.98
N GLY A 305 -2.27 -71.58 7.59
CA GLY A 305 -1.07 -71.20 6.82
C GLY A 305 0.16 -70.64 7.58
N ASN A 306 0.74 -71.39 8.51
CA ASN A 306 2.09 -71.16 9.09
C ASN A 306 3.16 -70.92 7.97
N VAL A 307 4.20 -70.07 8.07
CA VAL A 307 5.33 -70.12 9.03
C VAL A 307 6.07 -68.75 9.19
N LYS A 308 6.63 -68.59 10.39
CA LYS A 308 7.53 -67.58 10.99
C LYS A 308 8.78 -67.06 10.21
N LYS A 309 9.05 -65.75 10.42
CA LYS A 309 10.36 -65.05 10.75
C LYS A 309 11.49 -64.87 9.70
N HIS A 310 11.92 -63.59 9.51
CA HIS A 310 13.15 -62.92 10.02
C HIS A 310 14.46 -63.73 10.26
N PRO A 311 15.68 -63.10 10.36
CA PRO A 311 16.13 -61.71 10.05
C PRO A 311 17.59 -61.58 9.44
N PHE A 312 18.12 -60.35 9.31
CA PHE A 312 19.58 -59.97 9.23
C PHE A 312 20.42 -60.45 7.98
N ASP A 313 21.59 -59.90 7.59
CA ASP A 313 22.34 -58.66 7.93
C ASP A 313 23.33 -58.18 6.82
N ALA A 314 23.91 -56.99 7.01
CA ALA A 314 25.29 -56.52 6.69
C ALA A 314 26.00 -56.63 5.29
N ASN A 315 26.42 -55.45 4.80
CA ASN A 315 27.75 -55.02 4.30
C ASN A 315 28.61 -55.83 3.29
N HIS A 316 28.92 -55.20 2.13
CA HIS A 316 30.25 -54.86 1.54
C HIS A 316 30.04 -54.44 0.05
N ALA A 317 30.59 -53.41 -0.62
CA ALA A 317 31.75 -52.49 -0.52
C ALA A 317 32.91 -52.80 -1.50
N TRP A 318 33.56 -51.73 -2.05
CA TRP A 318 34.75 -51.68 -2.95
C TRP A 318 34.51 -51.91 -4.48
N HIS A 319 35.27 -51.39 -5.48
CA HIS A 319 36.45 -50.46 -5.53
C HIS A 319 36.72 -49.86 -6.95
N HIS A 320 37.29 -48.63 -7.05
CA HIS A 320 38.26 -48.10 -8.09
C HIS A 320 37.89 -48.02 -9.60
N HIS A 321 38.59 -47.33 -10.54
CA HIS A 321 39.73 -46.34 -10.66
C HIS A 321 39.38 -45.38 -11.87
N LEU A 322 39.74 -44.10 -12.04
CA LEU A 322 40.99 -43.30 -11.97
C LEU A 322 41.93 -43.40 -13.22
N LEU A 323 42.09 -42.33 -14.02
CA LEU A 323 43.29 -41.99 -14.86
C LEU A 323 43.20 -40.60 -15.57
N ALA A 324 44.28 -40.17 -16.26
CA ALA A 324 44.75 -38.76 -16.29
C ALA A 324 45.60 -38.33 -17.53
N ALA A 325 45.90 -37.02 -17.66
CA ALA A 325 46.97 -36.35 -18.48
C ALA A 325 46.81 -36.34 -20.05
N SER A 326 47.41 -35.44 -20.88
CA SER A 326 47.94 -34.06 -20.71
C SER A 326 48.36 -33.35 -22.05
N LEU A 327 48.57 -32.01 -22.01
CA LEU A 327 49.55 -31.17 -22.78
C LEU A 327 49.39 -30.74 -24.30
N ARG A 328 49.16 -29.41 -24.48
CA ARG A 328 49.97 -28.37 -25.24
C ARG A 328 49.80 -28.02 -26.76
N LYS A 329 49.98 -26.70 -27.02
CA LYS A 329 50.26 -25.92 -28.29
C LYS A 329 49.07 -25.70 -29.27
N GLY A 330 48.99 -24.61 -30.05
CA GLY A 330 49.84 -23.39 -30.16
C GLY A 330 49.31 -22.29 -31.13
N VAL A 331 49.88 -21.07 -31.06
CA VAL A 331 49.50 -19.75 -31.66
C VAL A 331 49.96 -19.53 -33.13
N PRO A 332 49.20 -18.84 -34.03
CA PRO A 332 49.48 -17.43 -34.49
C PRO A 332 48.24 -16.54 -34.89
N VAL A 333 48.15 -15.25 -34.47
CA VAL A 333 48.39 -13.93 -35.20
C VAL A 333 47.25 -13.48 -36.17
N LYS A 334 46.54 -12.33 -36.04
CA LYS A 334 46.83 -10.84 -36.13
C LYS A 334 47.22 -10.33 -37.56
N PRO A 335 47.18 -9.02 -37.94
CA PRO A 335 46.64 -7.76 -37.35
C PRO A 335 45.26 -7.39 -37.98
N THR A 336 44.67 -6.18 -38.12
CA THR A 336 44.95 -4.72 -37.91
C THR A 336 44.02 -4.08 -36.84
N ASP A 337 43.78 -2.77 -36.59
CA ASP A 337 43.95 -1.41 -37.19
C ASP A 337 42.89 -1.02 -38.26
N ASP A 338 42.24 0.17 -38.28
CA ASP A 338 42.65 1.54 -37.85
C ASP A 338 41.51 2.41 -37.21
N SER A 339 41.81 3.68 -36.87
CA SER A 339 40.94 4.65 -36.13
C SER A 339 40.55 5.94 -36.87
N SER A 340 39.28 6.37 -36.77
CA SER A 340 38.74 7.75 -36.93
C SER A 340 37.23 7.76 -36.59
N SER A 341 36.53 8.72 -35.94
CA SER A 341 36.77 10.07 -35.37
C SER A 341 37.06 11.24 -36.31
N SER A 342 36.51 12.43 -35.99
CA SER A 342 36.57 13.68 -36.77
C SER A 342 35.65 13.67 -38.02
N ASP A 343 34.94 14.72 -38.44
CA ASP A 343 34.70 16.12 -37.98
C ASP A 343 33.27 16.51 -38.44
N ASP A 344 32.41 17.18 -37.65
CA ASP A 344 32.31 18.62 -37.30
C ASP A 344 31.70 19.52 -38.41
N ASN A 345 30.92 20.54 -37.98
CA ASN A 345 30.41 21.73 -38.71
C ASN A 345 29.27 21.53 -39.76
N ASP A 346 28.39 22.50 -40.06
CA ASP A 346 27.92 23.72 -39.35
C ASP A 346 26.64 24.28 -40.03
N ASP A 347 26.04 25.32 -39.42
CA ASP A 347 25.24 26.43 -39.97
C ASP A 347 23.90 26.21 -40.74
N ASP A 348 22.84 26.71 -40.08
CA ASP A 348 21.89 27.76 -40.52
C ASP A 348 20.75 27.57 -41.57
N ASP A 349 19.56 27.93 -41.07
CA ASP A 349 18.55 28.87 -41.60
C ASP A 349 17.30 28.49 -42.43
N ASP A 350 16.29 29.33 -42.17
CA ASP A 350 15.15 29.78 -42.99
C ASP A 350 13.85 28.97 -43.21
N GLN A 351 12.93 29.16 -42.23
CA GLN A 351 11.70 29.98 -42.36
C GLN A 351 10.36 29.45 -42.98
N GLN A 352 9.27 29.84 -42.29
CA GLN A 352 7.88 30.12 -42.78
C GLN A 352 6.98 28.92 -43.23
N HIS A 353 5.63 28.95 -43.16
CA HIS A 353 4.64 29.96 -42.72
C HIS A 353 3.26 29.33 -42.35
N HIS A 354 2.44 30.00 -41.52
CA HIS A 354 0.94 30.02 -41.43
C HIS A 354 0.13 28.68 -41.31
N ASP A 355 -0.73 28.44 -40.30
CA ASP A 355 -1.96 29.11 -39.78
C ASP A 355 -3.29 28.52 -40.33
N MET A 356 -4.15 28.01 -39.43
CA MET A 356 -5.53 28.49 -39.18
C MET A 356 -6.32 27.65 -38.15
N MET A 357 -7.29 28.28 -37.48
CA MET A 357 -8.33 27.65 -36.65
C MET A 357 -9.60 27.35 -37.47
N ASP A 358 -10.42 26.35 -37.07
CA ASP A 358 -11.80 26.64 -36.57
C ASP A 358 -12.58 25.44 -35.96
N LYS A 359 -13.55 25.81 -35.08
CA LYS A 359 -14.83 25.17 -34.64
C LYS A 359 -15.05 23.64 -34.81
N HIS A 360 -15.61 22.94 -33.82
CA HIS A 360 -17.04 23.06 -33.45
C HIS A 360 -17.44 22.60 -32.02
N HIS A 361 -18.67 22.96 -31.61
CA HIS A 361 -19.29 22.76 -30.29
C HIS A 361 -20.54 21.85 -30.34
N HIS A 362 -20.85 21.17 -29.21
CA HIS A 362 -22.15 20.56 -28.79
C HIS A 362 -22.83 19.53 -29.74
N SER A 363 -23.43 18.44 -29.26
CA SER A 363 -24.52 18.39 -28.27
C SER A 363 -24.74 16.97 -27.72
N GLU A 364 -25.26 16.88 -26.49
CA GLU A 364 -25.92 15.67 -25.98
C GLU A 364 -27.33 15.53 -26.59
N ARG A 365 -27.84 14.29 -26.70
CA ARG A 365 -29.25 13.94 -26.44
C ARG A 365 -29.47 12.42 -26.43
N GLU A 366 -30.35 11.96 -25.54
CA GLU A 366 -30.76 10.57 -25.42
C GLU A 366 -31.85 10.18 -26.43
N LEU A 367 -31.91 8.90 -26.82
CA LEU A 367 -33.17 8.19 -26.99
C LEU A 367 -33.02 6.68 -26.74
N HIS A 368 -34.13 6.01 -26.46
CA HIS A 368 -34.20 4.67 -25.88
C HIS A 368 -34.16 3.50 -26.88
N ASN A 369 -33.56 2.39 -26.44
CA ASN A 369 -33.90 0.97 -26.71
C ASN A 369 -34.33 0.49 -28.11
N THR A 370 -33.50 -0.40 -28.70
CA THR A 370 -33.99 -1.74 -29.14
C THR A 370 -32.90 -2.81 -28.91
N THR A 371 -33.30 -4.05 -28.61
CA THR A 371 -32.41 -5.17 -28.26
C THR A 371 -32.08 -6.13 -29.42
N ALA A 372 -30.81 -6.53 -29.54
CA ALA A 372 -30.37 -7.81 -30.13
C ALA A 372 -28.99 -8.18 -29.51
N HIS A 373 -28.90 -9.18 -28.63
CA HIS A 373 -28.70 -10.61 -28.94
C HIS A 373 -27.39 -10.95 -29.67
N THR A 374 -26.37 -11.31 -28.89
CA THR A 374 -25.26 -12.20 -29.30
C THR A 374 -25.13 -13.32 -28.27
N THR A 375 -24.86 -14.55 -28.71
CA THR A 375 -25.24 -15.75 -27.96
C THR A 375 -24.10 -16.37 -27.14
N TYR A 376 -24.24 -16.40 -25.81
CA TYR A 376 -23.43 -17.27 -24.95
C TYR A 376 -23.92 -18.73 -25.09
N VAL A 377 -23.01 -19.66 -25.37
CA VAL A 377 -23.32 -21.09 -25.48
C VAL A 377 -23.30 -21.73 -24.09
N GLU A 378 -24.47 -21.82 -23.45
CA GLU A 378 -24.65 -22.41 -22.12
C GLU A 378 -24.62 -23.95 -22.19
N THR A 379 -23.43 -24.55 -22.03
CA THR A 379 -23.30 -26.02 -22.03
C THR A 379 -23.85 -26.62 -20.72
N ARG A 380 -24.70 -27.65 -20.87
CA ARG A 380 -25.65 -28.11 -19.85
C ARG A 380 -25.01 -28.85 -18.66
N ARG A 381 -25.61 -28.69 -17.48
CA ARG A 381 -25.25 -29.33 -16.20
C ARG A 381 -24.98 -30.84 -16.29
N SER A 382 -23.94 -31.29 -15.59
CA SER A 382 -23.83 -32.66 -15.03
C SER A 382 -23.87 -32.60 -13.49
N SER A 383 -24.00 -33.76 -12.84
CA SER A 383 -24.47 -33.88 -11.45
C SER A 383 -23.41 -33.65 -10.36
N THR A 384 -23.62 -32.60 -9.57
CA THR A 384 -23.36 -32.50 -8.12
C THR A 384 -22.32 -33.46 -7.50
N VAL A 385 -21.05 -33.05 -7.51
CA VAL A 385 -20.17 -33.25 -6.35
C VAL A 385 -20.10 -31.90 -5.63
N ARG A 386 -20.37 -31.90 -4.32
CA ARG A 386 -20.48 -30.67 -3.52
C ARG A 386 -19.15 -30.39 -2.83
N GLU A 387 -18.23 -29.74 -3.52
CA GLU A 387 -17.00 -29.24 -2.91
C GLU A 387 -17.35 -28.35 -1.70
N PRO A 388 -16.69 -28.53 -0.53
CA PRO A 388 -16.88 -27.64 0.60
C PRO A 388 -16.24 -26.27 0.30
N ASN A 389 -17.00 -25.19 0.53
CA ASN A 389 -16.57 -23.80 0.28
C ASN A 389 -15.39 -23.37 1.19
N LEU A 390 -14.17 -23.79 0.87
CA LEU A 390 -12.95 -23.45 1.62
C LEU A 390 -12.39 -22.04 1.28
N MET A 391 -13.14 -21.22 0.52
CA MET A 391 -12.72 -19.87 0.12
C MET A 391 -13.35 -18.74 0.94
N SER A 392 -14.39 -19.00 1.74
CA SER A 392 -14.99 -17.98 2.62
C SER A 392 -14.24 -17.90 3.97
N ARG A 393 -13.12 -17.17 4.00
CA ARG A 393 -12.43 -16.81 5.26
C ARG A 393 -13.41 -16.02 6.18
N PRO A 394 -13.73 -16.48 7.41
CA PRO A 394 -14.79 -15.90 8.24
C PRO A 394 -14.35 -14.63 9.00
N MET A 395 -13.97 -13.57 8.28
CA MET A 395 -13.54 -12.30 8.87
C MET A 395 -14.71 -11.42 9.35
N LEU A 396 -15.39 -11.82 10.43
CA LEU A 396 -16.43 -10.97 11.06
C LEU A 396 -16.74 -11.29 12.55
N ASN A 397 -15.87 -12.02 13.25
CA ASN A 397 -16.15 -12.49 14.62
C ASN A 397 -16.22 -11.36 15.66
N GLU A 398 -15.46 -10.26 15.48
CA GLU A 398 -15.39 -9.11 16.41
C GLU A 398 -16.74 -8.46 16.68
N LYS A 399 -17.55 -8.23 15.62
CA LYS A 399 -18.90 -7.66 15.76
C LYS A 399 -19.78 -8.54 16.63
N ARG A 400 -19.74 -9.86 16.42
CA ARG A 400 -20.54 -10.83 17.18
C ARG A 400 -20.12 -10.86 18.64
N VAL A 401 -18.82 -10.78 18.93
CA VAL A 401 -18.28 -10.68 20.31
C VAL A 401 -18.77 -9.40 21.01
N ALA A 402 -18.74 -8.25 20.35
CA ALA A 402 -19.25 -6.99 20.93
C ALA A 402 -20.76 -7.03 21.22
N HIS A 403 -21.57 -7.48 20.25
CA HIS A 403 -23.02 -7.58 20.42
C HIS A 403 -23.41 -8.58 21.52
N ASN A 404 -22.72 -9.72 21.63
CA ASN A 404 -22.90 -10.68 22.71
C ASN A 404 -22.61 -10.10 24.11
N ALA A 405 -21.81 -9.03 24.20
CA ALA A 405 -21.49 -8.34 25.44
C ALA A 405 -22.43 -7.14 25.75
N TYR A 406 -23.46 -6.90 24.92
CA TYR A 406 -24.30 -5.69 24.98
C TYR A 406 -23.49 -4.38 24.87
N VAL A 407 -22.50 -4.38 23.96
CA VAL A 407 -21.62 -3.24 23.67
C VAL A 407 -21.60 -2.95 22.16
N LEU A 408 -21.65 -1.67 21.81
CA LEU A 408 -21.72 -1.17 20.44
C LEU A 408 -20.33 -1.24 19.80
N HIS A 409 -20.23 -1.78 18.58
CA HIS A 409 -18.94 -1.92 17.91
C HIS A 409 -18.62 -0.66 17.09
N PRO A 410 -17.38 -0.12 17.14
CA PRO A 410 -17.01 1.09 16.39
C PRO A 410 -17.34 1.06 14.91
N GLN A 411 -17.25 -0.13 14.29
CA GLN A 411 -17.43 -0.32 12.84
C GLN A 411 -18.89 -0.60 12.45
N ASP A 412 -19.88 -0.33 13.32
CA ASP A 412 -21.30 -0.47 13.00
C ASP A 412 -21.84 0.76 12.25
N THR A 413 -22.72 0.53 11.28
CA THR A 413 -23.24 1.57 10.37
C THR A 413 -24.06 2.62 11.11
N MET A 414 -24.92 2.20 12.05
CA MET A 414 -25.63 3.11 12.96
C MET A 414 -24.66 4.03 13.72
N ILE A 415 -23.55 3.48 14.20
CA ILE A 415 -22.54 4.20 15.01
C ILE A 415 -21.65 5.10 14.14
N ALA A 416 -21.41 4.73 12.89
CA ALA A 416 -20.78 5.61 11.91
C ALA A 416 -21.68 6.81 11.58
N ASN A 417 -22.95 6.56 11.27
CA ASN A 417 -23.93 7.61 10.98
C ASN A 417 -24.16 8.54 12.19
N TRP A 418 -24.21 7.99 13.40
CA TRP A 418 -24.29 8.78 14.63
C TRP A 418 -23.08 9.72 14.79
N GLN A 419 -21.86 9.23 14.60
CA GLN A 419 -20.65 10.07 14.71
C GLN A 419 -20.53 11.11 13.58
N MET A 420 -21.15 10.86 12.41
CA MET A 420 -21.33 11.90 11.40
C MET A 420 -22.29 13.00 11.87
N ALA A 421 -23.44 12.66 12.46
CA ALA A 421 -24.39 13.63 13.01
C ALA A 421 -23.78 14.46 14.15
N VAL A 422 -23.02 13.84 15.06
CA VAL A 422 -22.24 14.54 16.08
C VAL A 422 -21.19 15.47 15.44
N GLY A 423 -20.54 15.05 14.36
CA GLY A 423 -19.64 15.89 13.58
C GLY A 423 -20.31 17.15 13.02
N SER A 424 -21.47 17.01 12.38
CA SER A 424 -22.26 18.14 11.89
C SER A 424 -22.69 19.07 13.03
N ALA A 425 -23.07 18.51 14.18
CA ALA A 425 -23.43 19.29 15.38
C ALA A 425 -22.24 20.08 15.96
N ILE A 426 -21.00 19.56 15.86
CA ILE A 426 -19.78 20.30 16.23
C ILE A 426 -19.56 21.48 15.27
N ILE A 427 -19.65 21.23 13.96
CA ILE A 427 -19.46 22.28 12.94
C ILE A 427 -20.51 23.39 13.14
N TYR A 428 -21.78 23.04 13.28
CA TYR A 428 -22.86 23.99 13.58
C TYR A 428 -22.58 24.82 14.85
N SER A 429 -22.18 24.16 15.95
CA SER A 429 -21.80 24.84 17.20
C SER A 429 -20.63 25.83 16.99
N THR A 430 -19.69 25.48 16.11
CA THR A 430 -18.45 26.25 15.85
C THR A 430 -18.70 27.58 15.14
N PHE A 431 -19.75 27.65 14.31
CA PHE A 431 -20.17 28.90 13.67
C PHE A 431 -21.19 29.66 14.52
N LEU A 432 -22.23 28.99 15.03
CA LEU A 432 -23.33 29.66 15.71
C LEU A 432 -22.93 30.30 17.05
N VAL A 433 -22.07 29.65 17.84
CA VAL A 433 -21.72 30.13 19.18
C VAL A 433 -20.95 31.47 19.11
N PRO A 434 -19.87 31.62 18.31
CA PRO A 434 -19.22 32.91 18.09
C PRO A 434 -20.17 33.97 17.50
N TYR A 435 -21.04 33.58 16.56
CA TYR A 435 -22.01 34.51 15.95
C TYR A 435 -22.97 35.10 16.99
N ARG A 436 -23.63 34.29 17.81
CA ARG A 436 -24.57 34.80 18.82
C ARG A 436 -23.92 35.65 19.90
N ILE A 437 -22.68 35.32 20.30
CA ILE A 437 -21.91 36.15 21.24
C ILE A 437 -21.51 37.48 20.59
N GLY A 438 -21.02 37.44 19.35
CA GLY A 438 -20.49 38.61 18.64
C GLY A 438 -21.54 39.58 18.16
N PHE A 439 -22.75 39.11 17.82
CA PHE A 439 -23.84 39.91 17.25
C PHE A 439 -24.99 40.20 18.22
N ASP A 440 -24.88 39.75 19.48
CA ASP A 440 -25.90 39.86 20.54
C ASP A 440 -27.29 39.35 20.10
N THR A 441 -27.30 38.25 19.35
CA THR A 441 -28.52 37.59 18.84
C THR A 441 -28.86 36.38 19.72
N ASP A 442 -29.87 36.50 20.58
CA ASP A 442 -30.49 35.36 21.26
C ASP A 442 -31.65 34.79 20.40
N PRO A 443 -32.00 33.49 20.56
CA PRO A 443 -33.06 32.85 19.77
C PRO A 443 -34.46 33.37 20.16
N PRO A 444 -35.45 33.34 19.25
CA PRO A 444 -36.84 33.66 19.58
C PRO A 444 -37.44 32.64 20.56
N ASP A 445 -38.25 33.10 21.51
CA ASP A 445 -38.67 32.32 22.69
C ASP A 445 -39.63 31.14 22.40
N ASP A 446 -40.34 31.14 21.26
CA ASP A 446 -41.50 30.26 20.99
C ASP A 446 -41.21 29.02 20.11
N GLU A 447 -39.97 28.76 19.69
CA GLU A 447 -39.64 27.60 18.83
C GLU A 447 -38.66 26.60 19.48
N LEU A 448 -38.72 25.33 19.07
CA LEU A 448 -37.78 24.27 19.46
C LEU A 448 -36.38 24.56 18.88
N SER A 449 -35.63 25.45 19.56
CA SER A 449 -34.33 25.92 19.08
C SER A 449 -33.39 24.76 18.72
N LEU A 450 -32.76 24.88 17.54
CA LEU A 450 -31.80 23.91 17.03
C LEU A 450 -30.64 23.65 18.01
N ASP A 451 -30.26 24.67 18.81
CA ASP A 451 -29.33 24.55 19.93
C ASP A 451 -29.71 23.45 20.93
N MET A 452 -30.98 23.36 21.31
CA MET A 452 -31.44 22.36 22.27
C MET A 452 -31.40 20.96 21.65
N ILE A 453 -31.73 20.82 20.36
CA ILE A 453 -31.56 19.55 19.62
C ILE A 453 -30.08 19.16 19.59
N VAL A 454 -29.19 20.13 19.32
CA VAL A 454 -27.74 19.95 19.25
C VAL A 454 -27.15 19.56 20.62
N ASP A 455 -27.54 20.22 21.71
CA ASP A 455 -27.10 19.86 23.06
C ASP A 455 -27.68 18.50 23.52
N ILE A 456 -28.90 18.14 23.12
CA ILE A 456 -29.46 16.79 23.31
C ILE A 456 -28.63 15.73 22.57
N VAL A 457 -28.19 16.00 21.33
CA VAL A 457 -27.30 15.09 20.57
C VAL A 457 -25.96 14.90 21.31
N PHE A 458 -25.40 15.94 21.91
CA PHE A 458 -24.18 15.79 22.74
C PHE A 458 -24.43 15.02 24.05
N GLY A 459 -25.58 15.22 24.71
CA GLY A 459 -25.99 14.41 25.86
C GLY A 459 -26.12 12.92 25.52
N LEU A 460 -26.69 12.60 24.35
CA LEU A 460 -26.80 11.23 23.85
C LEU A 460 -25.43 10.65 23.44
N ASP A 461 -24.51 11.45 22.90
CA ASP A 461 -23.13 11.02 22.58
C ASP A 461 -22.36 10.60 23.84
N ILE A 462 -22.54 11.30 24.96
CA ILE A 462 -21.99 10.91 26.27
C ILE A 462 -22.52 9.53 26.70
N LEU A 463 -23.84 9.35 26.66
CA LEU A 463 -24.49 8.08 27.05
C LEU A 463 -24.06 6.90 26.16
N LEU A 464 -23.96 7.12 24.84
CA LEU A 464 -23.50 6.11 23.89
C LEU A 464 -22.01 5.78 24.06
N THR A 465 -21.18 6.76 24.46
CA THR A 465 -19.74 6.53 24.69
C THR A 465 -19.47 5.56 25.85
N PHE A 466 -20.31 5.55 26.90
CA PHE A 466 -20.25 4.52 27.95
C PHE A 466 -20.54 3.08 27.47
N ARG A 467 -21.06 2.91 26.25
CA ARG A 467 -21.39 1.62 25.63
C ARG A 467 -20.67 1.38 24.29
N LEU A 468 -19.68 2.19 23.95
CA LEU A 468 -18.88 2.05 22.74
C LEU A 468 -17.59 1.28 23.04
N ALA A 469 -17.40 0.11 22.43
CA ALA A 469 -16.14 -0.62 22.53
C ALA A 469 -14.98 0.21 21.94
N PHE A 470 -13.76 0.03 22.46
CA PHE A 470 -12.56 0.68 21.92
C PHE A 470 -11.44 -0.33 21.70
N HIS A 471 -10.49 0.02 20.84
CA HIS A 471 -9.30 -0.80 20.60
C HIS A 471 -8.19 -0.28 21.52
N ASN A 472 -7.52 -1.18 22.24
CA ASN A 472 -6.38 -0.84 23.08
C ASN A 472 -5.13 -0.52 22.22
N ALA A 473 -4.01 -0.13 22.85
CA ALA A 473 -2.71 0.01 22.17
C ALA A 473 -2.30 -1.28 21.44
N ASP A 474 -2.51 -2.45 22.05
CA ASP A 474 -2.37 -3.79 21.45
C ASP A 474 -3.40 -4.08 20.32
N ARG A 475 -4.18 -3.10 19.83
CA ARG A 475 -5.29 -3.23 18.86
C ARG A 475 -6.43 -4.21 19.25
N VAL A 476 -6.34 -4.91 20.38
CA VAL A 476 -7.42 -5.74 20.92
C VAL A 476 -8.66 -4.90 21.22
N LEU A 477 -9.80 -5.33 20.69
CA LEU A 477 -11.12 -4.76 20.96
C LEU A 477 -11.56 -5.08 22.41
N ILE A 478 -11.72 -4.06 23.24
CA ILE A 478 -12.23 -4.16 24.60
C ILE A 478 -13.75 -4.00 24.59
N CYS A 479 -14.45 -5.09 24.97
CA CYS A 479 -15.91 -5.15 25.07
C CYS A 479 -16.44 -5.18 26.52
N ASP A 480 -15.58 -5.00 27.53
CA ASP A 480 -16.02 -4.92 28.93
C ASP A 480 -16.52 -3.52 29.27
N ALA A 481 -17.79 -3.42 29.68
CA ALA A 481 -18.44 -2.16 30.04
C ALA A 481 -17.80 -1.47 31.26
N ALA A 482 -17.23 -2.21 32.22
CA ALA A 482 -16.58 -1.62 33.39
C ALA A 482 -15.27 -0.93 33.00
N THR A 483 -14.45 -1.59 32.17
CA THR A 483 -13.23 -1.02 31.58
C THR A 483 -13.55 0.17 30.67
N ILE A 484 -14.58 0.08 29.81
CA ILE A 484 -15.02 1.20 28.95
C ILE A 484 -15.40 2.43 29.80
N GLY A 485 -16.28 2.25 30.79
CA GLY A 485 -16.74 3.36 31.63
C GLY A 485 -15.61 4.00 32.45
N THR A 486 -14.75 3.20 33.07
CA THR A 486 -13.62 3.72 33.87
C THR A 486 -12.55 4.40 33.03
N THR A 487 -12.28 3.93 31.80
CA THR A 487 -11.38 4.61 30.86
C THR A 487 -11.97 5.93 30.37
N TYR A 488 -13.27 6.00 30.07
CA TYR A 488 -13.92 7.23 29.63
C TYR A 488 -13.97 8.30 30.74
N VAL A 489 -14.32 7.91 31.97
CA VAL A 489 -14.39 8.81 33.13
C VAL A 489 -13.03 9.41 33.50
N LYS A 490 -11.94 8.65 33.36
CA LYS A 490 -10.56 9.14 33.59
C LYS A 490 -10.02 10.07 32.49
N GLY A 491 -10.71 10.17 31.35
CA GLY A 491 -10.24 10.91 30.17
C GLY A 491 -11.21 11.99 29.73
N TRP A 492 -12.10 11.65 28.79
CA TRP A 492 -12.90 12.63 28.05
C TRP A 492 -14.20 13.05 28.75
N PHE A 493 -14.70 12.27 29.72
CA PHE A 493 -16.00 12.54 30.35
C PHE A 493 -16.15 13.97 30.91
N CYS A 494 -15.16 14.48 31.64
CA CYS A 494 -15.23 15.83 32.23
C CYS A 494 -15.26 16.93 31.15
N ILE A 495 -14.54 16.75 30.05
CA ILE A 495 -14.51 17.65 28.89
C ILE A 495 -15.88 17.64 28.19
N ASP A 496 -16.40 16.44 27.95
CA ASP A 496 -17.68 16.23 27.29
C ASP A 496 -18.84 16.82 28.10
N VAL A 497 -18.89 16.57 29.42
CA VAL A 497 -19.91 17.14 30.32
C VAL A 497 -19.81 18.66 30.37
N LEU A 498 -18.63 19.23 30.66
CA LEU A 498 -18.45 20.69 30.76
C LEU A 498 -18.86 21.39 29.46
N SER A 499 -18.50 20.83 28.31
CA SER A 499 -18.87 21.38 27.00
C SER A 499 -20.34 21.13 26.61
N THR A 500 -21.10 20.33 27.37
CA THR A 500 -22.53 20.04 27.13
C THR A 500 -23.46 20.81 28.08
N MET A 501 -22.94 21.46 29.13
CA MET A 501 -23.77 22.21 30.08
C MET A 501 -24.47 23.44 29.45
N PRO A 502 -25.80 23.59 29.57
CA PRO A 502 -26.53 24.77 29.11
C PRO A 502 -26.42 25.91 30.13
N VAL A 503 -25.26 26.58 30.14
CA VAL A 503 -24.92 27.62 31.14
C VAL A 503 -25.97 28.73 31.19
N ASP A 504 -26.46 29.20 30.05
CA ASP A 504 -27.49 30.25 29.96
C ASP A 504 -28.79 29.87 30.68
N THR A 505 -29.29 28.64 30.46
CA THR A 505 -30.50 28.14 31.09
C THR A 505 -30.33 28.03 32.61
N ILE A 506 -29.17 27.56 33.08
CA ILE A 506 -28.84 27.46 34.49
C ILE A 506 -28.79 28.86 35.14
N VAL A 507 -28.14 29.83 34.47
CA VAL A 507 -28.04 31.22 34.93
C VAL A 507 -29.42 31.90 34.90
N GLY A 508 -30.26 31.66 33.89
CA GLY A 508 -31.61 32.22 33.79
C GLY A 508 -32.55 31.78 34.92
N TYR A 509 -32.50 30.50 35.32
CA TYR A 509 -33.20 30.07 36.53
C TYR A 509 -32.63 30.70 37.82
N PHE A 510 -31.30 30.91 37.88
CA PHE A 510 -30.66 31.52 39.04
C PHE A 510 -30.92 33.03 39.18
N THR A 511 -31.00 33.78 38.08
CA THR A 511 -31.36 35.22 38.08
C THR A 511 -32.83 35.42 38.44
N THR A 512 -33.72 34.54 37.98
CA THR A 512 -35.15 34.54 38.34
C THR A 512 -35.35 34.34 39.86
N ALA A 513 -34.46 33.59 40.52
CA ALA A 513 -34.50 33.36 41.96
C ALA A 513 -33.89 34.49 42.83
N SER A 514 -33.14 35.45 42.27
CA SER A 514 -32.37 36.45 43.03
C SER A 514 -32.57 37.89 42.55
N SER A 515 -33.62 38.53 43.06
CA SER A 515 -34.19 39.79 42.53
C SER A 515 -33.37 41.07 42.73
N LYS A 516 -32.25 41.03 43.49
CA LYS A 516 -31.52 42.24 43.93
C LYS A 516 -30.07 42.41 43.43
N VAL A 517 -29.46 41.41 42.80
CA VAL A 517 -27.99 41.44 42.53
C VAL A 517 -27.62 41.36 41.03
N LEU A 518 -28.42 40.71 40.17
CA LEU A 518 -28.03 40.43 38.77
C LEU A 518 -28.77 41.23 37.69
N LYS A 519 -29.31 42.42 37.99
CA LYS A 519 -29.88 43.34 36.97
C LYS A 519 -28.82 44.18 36.21
N SER A 520 -27.56 43.75 36.18
CA SER A 520 -26.50 44.38 35.40
C SER A 520 -26.32 43.65 34.06
N THR A 521 -26.70 44.30 32.95
CA THR A 521 -26.51 43.79 31.58
C THR A 521 -25.07 43.38 31.31
N LYS A 522 -24.10 44.13 31.84
CA LYS A 522 -22.66 43.85 31.74
C LYS A 522 -22.29 42.49 32.34
N LEU A 523 -22.92 42.08 33.44
CA LEU A 523 -22.66 40.77 34.06
C LEU A 523 -23.30 39.63 33.26
N LEU A 524 -24.48 39.84 32.68
CA LEU A 524 -25.15 38.85 31.84
C LEU A 524 -24.34 38.53 30.57
N ARG A 525 -23.69 39.52 29.95
CA ARG A 525 -22.80 39.28 28.81
C ARG A 525 -21.55 38.46 29.17
N VAL A 526 -20.99 38.63 30.37
CA VAL A 526 -19.89 37.79 30.87
C VAL A 526 -20.33 36.32 31.00
N PHE A 527 -21.58 36.06 31.39
CA PHE A 527 -22.13 34.69 31.37
C PHE A 527 -22.36 34.17 29.94
N ARG A 528 -22.79 34.99 28.98
CA ARG A 528 -22.86 34.57 27.56
C ARG A 528 -21.49 34.17 26.99
N VAL A 529 -20.38 34.77 27.45
CA VAL A 529 -19.01 34.35 27.04
C VAL A 529 -18.71 32.91 27.47
N ALA A 530 -19.34 32.38 28.53
CA ALA A 530 -19.19 30.98 28.92
C ALA A 530 -19.76 30.00 27.87
N ARG A 531 -20.60 30.44 26.92
CA ARG A 531 -20.99 29.65 25.74
C ARG A 531 -19.76 29.17 24.95
N LEU A 532 -18.62 29.89 24.99
CA LEU A 532 -17.37 29.46 24.34
C LEU A 532 -16.83 28.12 24.85
N PHE A 533 -17.21 27.63 26.04
CA PHE A 533 -16.87 26.26 26.45
C PHE A 533 -17.47 25.18 25.53
N LYS A 534 -18.51 25.49 24.75
CA LYS A 534 -19.00 24.62 23.66
C LYS A 534 -17.97 24.45 22.54
N LEU A 535 -17.03 25.37 22.34
CA LEU A 535 -15.96 25.21 21.34
C LEU A 535 -14.94 24.14 21.72
N VAL A 536 -14.85 23.73 23.00
CA VAL A 536 -13.99 22.61 23.43
C VAL A 536 -14.41 21.30 22.75
N ARG A 537 -15.66 21.20 22.26
CA ARG A 537 -16.15 20.09 21.41
C ARG A 537 -15.32 19.91 20.13
N LEU A 538 -14.61 20.92 19.64
CA LEU A 538 -13.70 20.83 18.48
C LEU A 538 -12.61 19.76 18.67
N LEU A 539 -12.19 19.49 19.90
CA LEU A 539 -11.24 18.41 20.21
C LEU A 539 -11.77 17.01 19.83
N LYS A 540 -13.10 16.83 19.73
CA LYS A 540 -13.71 15.59 19.21
C LYS A 540 -13.60 15.46 17.69
N LEU A 541 -13.44 16.55 16.93
CA LEU A 541 -13.58 16.56 15.47
C LEU A 541 -12.53 15.67 14.76
N GLY A 542 -11.36 15.44 15.37
CA GLY A 542 -10.37 14.46 14.88
C GLY A 542 -10.92 13.02 14.79
N LYS A 543 -11.84 12.62 15.68
CA LYS A 543 -12.53 11.31 15.62
C LYS A 543 -13.44 11.22 14.39
N VAL A 544 -14.12 12.32 14.06
CA VAL A 544 -14.98 12.45 12.87
C VAL A 544 -14.15 12.41 11.59
N PHE A 545 -13.01 13.11 11.53
CA PHE A 545 -12.12 13.04 10.37
C PHE A 545 -11.56 11.62 10.13
N LYS A 546 -11.26 10.82 11.18
CA LYS A 546 -10.92 9.41 10.96
C LYS A 546 -12.11 8.62 10.37
N ARG A 547 -13.34 8.81 10.90
CA ARG A 547 -14.57 8.19 10.36
C ARG A 547 -14.80 8.49 8.88
N VAL A 548 -14.73 9.77 8.49
CA VAL A 548 -14.97 10.26 7.12
C VAL A 548 -13.98 9.66 6.12
N ARG A 549 -12.71 9.62 6.50
CA ARG A 549 -11.63 8.98 5.73
C ARG A 549 -11.90 7.49 5.50
N ASP A 550 -12.23 6.78 6.58
CA ASP A 550 -12.43 5.32 6.59
C ASP A 550 -13.70 4.88 5.82
N SER A 551 -14.70 5.76 5.68
CA SER A 551 -15.98 5.44 5.01
C SER A 551 -16.04 5.86 3.53
N ILE A 552 -15.54 7.04 3.18
CA ILE A 552 -15.68 7.62 1.82
C ILE A 552 -14.51 7.22 0.90
N GLN A 553 -13.37 6.77 1.44
CA GLN A 553 -12.13 6.55 0.68
C GLN A 553 -11.65 7.82 -0.06
N LEU A 554 -11.73 8.98 0.60
CA LEU A 554 -11.12 10.22 0.10
C LEU A 554 -9.60 10.03 -0.08
N SER A 555 -9.03 10.61 -1.12
CA SER A 555 -7.58 10.72 -1.25
C SER A 555 -7.01 11.58 -0.11
N PRO A 556 -5.82 11.29 0.41
CA PRO A 556 -5.23 12.07 1.51
C PRO A 556 -5.03 13.55 1.17
N SER A 557 -4.74 13.86 -0.09
CA SER A 557 -4.63 15.24 -0.60
C SER A 557 -5.97 15.99 -0.53
N THR A 558 -7.10 15.34 -0.87
CA THR A 558 -8.44 15.93 -0.69
C THR A 558 -8.83 16.06 0.79
N GLU A 559 -8.43 15.11 1.65
CA GLU A 559 -8.62 15.23 3.11
C GLU A 559 -7.83 16.41 3.69
N ARG A 560 -6.60 16.65 3.22
CA ARG A 560 -5.77 17.80 3.61
C ARG A 560 -6.39 19.10 3.11
N LEU A 561 -6.83 19.17 1.85
CA LEU A 561 -7.49 20.35 1.28
C LEU A 561 -8.72 20.77 2.08
N LEU A 562 -9.64 19.82 2.36
CA LEU A 562 -10.86 20.08 3.12
C LEU A 562 -10.55 20.65 4.51
N LYS A 563 -9.49 20.15 5.18
CA LYS A 563 -9.06 20.67 6.49
C LYS A 563 -8.52 22.09 6.41
N LEU A 564 -7.68 22.40 5.43
CA LEU A 564 -7.11 23.75 5.25
C LEU A 564 -8.20 24.78 4.95
N VAL A 565 -9.14 24.44 4.07
CA VAL A 565 -10.31 25.27 3.75
C VAL A 565 -11.19 25.48 5.00
N MET A 566 -11.49 24.42 5.77
CA MET A 566 -12.26 24.55 7.01
C MET A 566 -11.54 25.40 8.07
N ILE A 567 -10.21 25.29 8.20
CA ILE A 567 -9.42 26.13 9.12
C ILE A 567 -9.54 27.61 8.71
N MET A 568 -9.34 27.92 7.42
CA MET A 568 -9.45 29.28 6.89
C MET A 568 -10.84 29.88 7.16
N ILE A 569 -11.91 29.13 6.88
CA ILE A 569 -13.29 29.61 7.07
C ILE A 569 -13.61 29.81 8.56
N CYS A 570 -13.21 28.89 9.43
CA CYS A 570 -13.41 29.05 10.88
C CYS A 570 -12.64 30.27 11.43
N PHE A 571 -11.40 30.50 11.01
CA PHE A 571 -10.58 31.60 11.53
C PHE A 571 -11.12 32.96 11.06
N GLY A 572 -11.44 33.09 9.77
CA GLY A 572 -12.10 34.30 9.23
C GLY A 572 -13.42 34.60 9.94
N HIS A 573 -14.24 33.57 10.20
CA HIS A 573 -15.50 33.71 10.96
C HIS A 573 -15.29 34.20 12.40
N TRP A 574 -14.33 33.61 13.13
CA TRP A 574 -14.04 34.02 14.50
C TRP A 574 -13.49 35.45 14.56
N CYS A 575 -12.59 35.82 13.66
CA CYS A 575 -12.07 37.18 13.56
C CYS A 575 -13.18 38.21 13.27
N ALA A 576 -14.12 37.89 12.36
CA ALA A 576 -15.30 38.73 12.11
C ALA A 576 -16.20 38.87 13.35
N CYS A 577 -16.49 37.77 14.05
CA CYS A 577 -17.31 37.77 15.26
C CYS A 577 -16.68 38.60 16.39
N ILE A 578 -15.36 38.52 16.58
CA ILE A 578 -14.64 39.31 17.59
C ILE A 578 -14.58 40.79 17.19
N PHE A 579 -14.40 41.11 15.91
CA PHE A 579 -14.38 42.51 15.42
C PHE A 579 -15.74 43.20 15.59
N HIS A 580 -16.84 42.49 15.36
CA HIS A 580 -18.18 43.01 15.65
C HIS A 580 -18.48 43.05 17.17
N TRP A 581 -17.96 42.09 17.95
CA TRP A 581 -18.10 42.10 19.43
C TRP A 581 -17.44 43.32 20.07
N ILE A 582 -16.22 43.68 19.61
CA ILE A 582 -15.51 44.89 20.05
C ILE A 582 -16.30 46.15 19.69
N MET A 583 -16.88 46.19 18.49
CA MET A 583 -17.73 47.30 18.04
C MET A 583 -18.95 47.50 18.94
N LEU A 584 -19.69 46.44 19.29
CA LEU A 584 -20.80 46.53 20.25
C LEU A 584 -20.33 47.02 21.63
N PHE A 585 -19.17 46.56 22.09
CA PHE A 585 -18.60 46.95 23.37
C PHE A 585 -18.21 48.43 23.42
N GLU A 586 -17.65 49.00 22.35
CA GLU A 586 -17.30 50.43 22.27
C GLU A 586 -18.51 51.34 22.00
N GLU A 587 -19.50 50.86 21.24
CA GLU A 587 -20.77 51.57 21.01
C GLU A 587 -21.55 51.81 22.33
N GLU A 588 -21.45 50.91 23.32
CA GLU A 588 -21.98 51.10 24.68
C GLU A 588 -21.38 52.29 25.44
N PHE A 589 -20.20 52.76 25.05
CA PHE A 589 -19.58 53.96 25.61
C PHE A 589 -19.86 55.22 24.76
N GLY A 590 -20.67 55.11 23.70
CA GLY A 590 -20.98 56.20 22.78
C GLY A 590 -19.80 56.59 21.87
N LEU A 591 -18.93 55.63 21.56
CA LEU A 591 -17.77 55.82 20.69
C LEU A 591 -18.11 55.50 19.23
N ARG A 592 -17.55 56.27 18.30
CA ARG A 592 -17.57 55.95 16.86
C ARG A 592 -16.67 54.73 16.62
N THR A 593 -17.14 53.81 15.81
CA THR A 593 -16.56 52.48 15.52
C THR A 593 -16.46 52.24 14.02
N TRP A 594 -15.81 51.15 13.59
CA TRP A 594 -15.74 50.75 12.18
C TRP A 594 -17.12 50.66 11.50
N CYS A 595 -18.15 50.20 12.22
CA CYS A 595 -19.52 50.06 11.72
C CYS A 595 -20.11 51.43 11.35
N THR A 596 -20.00 52.41 12.25
CA THR A 596 -20.46 53.78 11.98
C THR A 596 -19.63 54.47 10.89
N ASP A 597 -18.31 54.22 10.82
CA ASP A 597 -17.43 54.83 9.81
C ASP A 597 -17.75 54.31 8.39
N TYR A 598 -18.13 53.04 8.26
CA TYR A 598 -18.48 52.39 7.00
C TYR A 598 -19.91 52.70 6.52
N PHE A 599 -20.93 52.50 7.36
CA PHE A 599 -22.33 52.67 6.96
C PHE A 599 -22.79 54.15 6.98
N PHE A 600 -22.21 54.98 7.86
CA PHE A 600 -22.63 56.37 8.06
C PHE A 600 -21.43 57.35 8.12
N PRO A 601 -20.54 57.37 7.10
CA PRO A 601 -19.27 58.12 7.13
C PRO A 601 -19.44 59.62 7.41
N TYR A 602 -20.56 60.21 7.01
CA TYR A 602 -20.88 61.64 7.14
C TYR A 602 -21.81 61.99 8.32
N ASP A 603 -22.24 61.02 9.14
CA ASP A 603 -23.08 61.31 10.30
C ASP A 603 -22.23 61.77 11.50
N GLU A 604 -22.73 62.78 12.22
CA GLU A 604 -22.08 63.39 13.38
C GLU A 604 -22.46 62.69 14.70
N ASP A 605 -23.60 61.97 14.76
CA ASP A 605 -24.03 61.22 15.94
C ASP A 605 -23.21 59.91 16.10
N PRO A 606 -22.44 59.73 17.20
CA PRO A 606 -21.41 58.68 17.28
C PRO A 606 -21.93 57.31 17.77
N GLY A 607 -23.14 56.89 17.37
CA GLY A 607 -23.67 55.59 17.81
C GLY A 607 -25.01 55.16 17.21
N ALA A 608 -25.43 53.95 17.58
CA ALA A 608 -26.62 53.24 17.11
C ALA A 608 -26.52 52.62 15.69
N CYS A 609 -25.31 52.26 15.24
CA CYS A 609 -25.12 51.36 14.10
C CYS A 609 -25.83 50.02 14.34
N SER A 610 -25.79 49.49 15.56
CA SER A 610 -26.45 48.22 15.92
C SER A 610 -27.99 48.27 15.92
N PHE A 611 -28.58 49.46 16.01
CA PHE A 611 -30.03 49.67 15.94
C PHE A 611 -30.49 50.04 14.52
N ARG A 612 -29.69 50.83 13.79
CA ARG A 612 -30.02 51.32 12.44
C ARG A 612 -29.76 50.28 11.33
N VAL A 613 -28.79 49.37 11.52
CA VAL A 613 -28.39 48.38 10.53
C VAL A 613 -28.74 46.96 11.02
N PRO A 614 -29.37 46.11 10.19
CA PRO A 614 -29.58 44.69 10.50
C PRO A 614 -28.30 43.96 10.93
N SER A 615 -28.45 42.91 11.74
CA SER A 615 -27.33 42.04 12.13
C SER A 615 -26.73 41.28 10.94
N GLU A 616 -27.54 40.98 9.93
CA GLU A 616 -27.13 40.28 8.70
C GLU A 616 -26.15 41.11 7.86
N ASP A 617 -26.49 42.37 7.57
CA ASP A 617 -25.61 43.29 6.81
C ASP A 617 -24.28 43.54 7.54
N ARG A 618 -24.36 43.74 8.87
CA ARG A 618 -23.17 43.89 9.73
C ARG A 618 -22.32 42.62 9.78
N TYR A 619 -22.94 41.44 9.69
CA TYR A 619 -22.21 40.16 9.64
C TYR A 619 -21.49 39.98 8.31
N VAL A 620 -22.16 40.27 7.18
CA VAL A 620 -21.54 40.25 5.85
C VAL A 620 -20.35 41.22 5.80
N ALA A 621 -20.52 42.45 6.32
CA ALA A 621 -19.44 43.45 6.38
C ALA A 621 -18.25 42.98 7.25
N ALA A 622 -18.50 42.43 8.44
CA ALA A 622 -17.45 41.91 9.32
C ALA A 622 -16.71 40.70 8.72
N ILE A 623 -17.42 39.80 8.03
CA ILE A 623 -16.85 38.65 7.32
C ILE A 623 -15.99 39.13 6.15
N TYR A 624 -16.48 40.06 5.34
CA TYR A 624 -15.73 40.66 4.24
C TYR A 624 -14.43 41.33 4.73
N TRP A 625 -14.48 42.09 5.82
CA TRP A 625 -13.26 42.63 6.46
C TRP A 625 -12.30 41.52 6.89
N ALA A 626 -12.78 40.51 7.62
CA ALA A 626 -11.91 39.45 8.14
C ALA A 626 -11.23 38.64 7.02
N PHE A 627 -11.95 38.34 5.93
CA PHE A 627 -11.40 37.62 4.78
C PHE A 627 -10.44 38.49 3.95
N THR A 628 -10.77 39.74 3.62
CA THR A 628 -9.87 40.65 2.88
C THR A 628 -8.61 41.01 3.67
N THR A 629 -8.70 41.04 4.99
CA THR A 629 -7.56 41.13 5.91
C THR A 629 -6.72 39.85 5.88
N MET A 630 -7.37 38.68 5.90
CA MET A 630 -6.69 37.38 5.93
C MET A 630 -5.98 37.02 4.62
N THR A 631 -6.57 37.32 3.48
CA THR A 631 -5.94 37.14 2.16
C THR A 631 -4.93 38.23 1.81
N THR A 632 -4.60 39.12 2.76
CA THR A 632 -3.66 40.25 2.61
C THR A 632 -4.04 41.28 1.53
N VAL A 633 -5.33 41.45 1.22
CA VAL A 633 -5.84 42.34 0.15
C VAL A 633 -6.20 43.74 0.64
N GLY A 634 -6.84 43.86 1.81
CA GLY A 634 -6.93 45.12 2.57
C GLY A 634 -7.47 46.38 1.88
N TYR A 635 -8.59 46.32 1.15
CA TYR A 635 -9.13 47.45 0.36
C TYR A 635 -9.31 48.80 1.09
N GLY A 636 -9.39 48.82 2.43
CA GLY A 636 -9.36 50.05 3.22
C GLY A 636 -10.70 50.78 3.35
N ASP A 637 -11.76 50.20 2.79
CA ASP A 637 -13.15 50.59 3.03
C ASP A 637 -13.56 50.31 4.49
N ILE A 638 -13.43 49.07 4.94
CA ILE A 638 -13.53 48.68 6.36
C ILE A 638 -12.14 48.58 6.99
N LYS A 639 -11.98 49.21 8.15
CA LYS A 639 -10.73 49.40 8.90
C LYS A 639 -11.06 49.77 10.35
N PRO A 640 -10.16 49.54 11.32
CA PRO A 640 -10.36 50.00 12.69
C PRO A 640 -10.46 51.53 12.74
N PHE A 641 -11.33 52.06 13.60
CA PHE A 641 -11.49 53.49 13.80
C PHE A 641 -10.24 54.09 14.44
N LYS A 642 -9.73 55.19 13.87
CA LYS A 642 -8.42 55.78 14.19
C LYS A 642 -8.27 56.33 15.62
N PHE A 643 -9.37 56.41 16.36
CA PHE A 643 -9.37 56.79 17.78
C PHE A 643 -9.78 55.66 18.73
N SER A 644 -10.05 54.46 18.21
CA SER A 644 -10.33 53.25 18.99
C SER A 644 -9.05 52.51 19.33
N VAL A 645 -8.73 52.40 20.62
CA VAL A 645 -7.60 51.59 21.07
C VAL A 645 -7.92 50.09 20.97
N ALA A 646 -9.18 49.68 21.18
CA ALA A 646 -9.56 48.26 21.12
C ALA A 646 -9.58 47.72 19.69
N GLU A 647 -10.22 48.43 18.75
CA GLU A 647 -10.26 48.02 17.34
C GLU A 647 -8.85 48.02 16.73
N MET A 648 -8.02 49.05 16.98
CA MET A 648 -6.65 49.10 16.45
C MET A 648 -5.75 48.01 17.06
N THR A 649 -5.85 47.73 18.36
CA THR A 649 -5.04 46.68 19.01
C THR A 649 -5.47 45.29 18.51
N PHE A 650 -6.78 45.04 18.40
CA PHE A 650 -7.28 43.79 17.83
C PHE A 650 -6.88 43.64 16.37
N ALA A 651 -7.03 44.69 15.55
CA ALA A 651 -6.63 44.67 14.15
C ALA A 651 -5.14 44.30 14.01
N VAL A 652 -4.23 44.95 14.73
CA VAL A 652 -2.79 44.63 14.75
C VAL A 652 -2.52 43.14 15.01
N ILE A 653 -3.13 42.58 16.06
CA ILE A 653 -2.99 41.16 16.41
C ILE A 653 -3.58 40.27 15.30
N CYS A 654 -4.73 40.65 14.76
CA CYS A 654 -5.42 39.98 13.67
C CYS A 654 -4.57 39.95 12.38
N LEU A 655 -3.85 41.03 12.03
CA LEU A 655 -2.98 41.05 10.83
C LEU A 655 -1.87 40.00 10.94
N MET A 656 -1.21 39.92 12.10
CA MET A 656 -0.09 38.99 12.34
C MET A 656 -0.55 37.53 12.40
N LEU A 657 -1.69 37.25 13.04
CA LEU A 657 -2.24 35.90 13.13
C LEU A 657 -2.84 35.44 11.80
N ASN A 658 -3.70 36.25 11.17
CA ASN A 658 -4.37 35.87 9.93
C ASN A 658 -3.36 35.61 8.80
N SER A 659 -2.33 36.45 8.65
CA SER A 659 -1.31 36.25 7.61
C SER A 659 -0.51 34.96 7.80
N THR A 660 -0.23 34.57 9.05
CA THR A 660 0.43 33.31 9.39
C THR A 660 -0.49 32.11 9.07
N VAL A 661 -1.79 32.19 9.40
CA VAL A 661 -2.79 31.17 9.05
C VAL A 661 -2.97 31.06 7.53
N TYR A 662 -3.04 32.19 6.82
CA TYR A 662 -3.15 32.24 5.37
C TYR A 662 -1.92 31.64 4.68
N ALA A 663 -0.71 31.97 5.13
CA ALA A 663 0.52 31.39 4.61
C ALA A 663 0.57 29.86 4.78
N TYR A 664 0.18 29.35 5.96
CA TYR A 664 0.05 27.91 6.21
C TYR A 664 -1.00 27.24 5.30
N VAL A 665 -2.14 27.90 5.06
CA VAL A 665 -3.19 27.42 4.15
C VAL A 665 -2.71 27.42 2.69
N VAL A 666 -2.06 28.48 2.21
CA VAL A 666 -1.52 28.58 0.85
C VAL A 666 -0.42 27.55 0.62
N SER A 667 0.56 27.43 1.53
CA SER A 667 1.59 26.39 1.47
C SER A 667 0.97 24.99 1.46
N GLY A 668 -0.01 24.73 2.32
CA GLY A 668 -0.72 23.45 2.36
C GLY A 668 -1.54 23.15 1.09
N ILE A 669 -2.02 24.16 0.38
CA ILE A 669 -2.70 24.02 -0.92
C ILE A 669 -1.68 23.74 -2.04
N ILE A 670 -0.52 24.41 -2.04
CA ILE A 670 0.58 24.12 -2.98
C ILE A 670 1.04 22.67 -2.83
N ASP A 671 1.23 22.21 -1.59
CA ASP A 671 1.52 20.81 -1.26
C ASP A 671 0.46 19.83 -1.78
N VAL A 672 -0.83 20.18 -1.66
CA VAL A 672 -1.94 19.36 -2.16
C VAL A 672 -1.94 19.29 -3.69
N ILE A 673 -1.66 20.41 -4.38
CA ILE A 673 -1.59 20.45 -5.85
C ILE A 673 -0.40 19.60 -6.34
N TYR A 674 0.77 19.77 -5.72
CA TYR A 674 2.00 19.04 -6.06
C TYR A 674 1.88 17.52 -5.82
N ASN A 675 1.05 17.12 -4.85
CA ASN A 675 0.77 15.72 -4.52
C ASN A 675 -0.70 15.32 -4.85
N TYR A 676 -1.32 15.94 -5.86
CA TYR A 676 -2.68 15.58 -6.26
C TYR A 676 -2.72 14.28 -7.07
N ASN A 677 -1.73 14.09 -7.95
CA ASN A 677 -1.54 12.85 -8.72
C ASN A 677 -0.08 12.38 -8.61
N PRO A 678 0.27 11.59 -7.58
CA PRO A 678 1.63 11.10 -7.38
C PRO A 678 2.11 10.20 -8.53
N SER A 679 1.22 9.43 -9.14
CA SER A 679 1.52 8.58 -10.29
C SER A 679 1.94 9.38 -11.53
N ASP A 680 1.21 10.45 -11.87
CA ASP A 680 1.57 11.34 -13.00
C ASP A 680 2.86 12.13 -12.71
N ARG A 681 3.10 12.53 -11.45
CA ARG A 681 4.37 13.13 -11.03
C ARG A 681 5.56 12.17 -11.22
N GLU A 682 5.45 10.95 -10.71
CA GLU A 682 6.49 9.92 -10.81
C GLU A 682 6.71 9.45 -12.27
N TYR A 683 5.62 9.34 -13.04
CA TYR A 683 5.67 9.07 -14.49
C TYR A 683 6.50 10.13 -15.21
N ARG A 684 6.18 11.42 -14.99
CA ARG A 684 6.89 12.54 -15.62
C ARG A 684 8.34 12.64 -15.17
N ALA A 685 8.66 12.31 -13.91
CA ALA A 685 10.03 12.28 -13.42
C ALA A 685 10.85 11.25 -14.22
N ARG A 686 10.49 9.97 -14.15
CA ARG A 686 11.20 8.89 -14.86
C ARG A 686 11.23 9.08 -16.38
N MET A 687 10.14 9.55 -16.96
CA MET A 687 10.03 9.88 -18.39
C MET A 687 10.91 11.07 -18.80
N ASN A 688 11.28 11.96 -17.87
CA ASN A 688 12.26 13.00 -18.13
C ASN A 688 13.69 12.50 -17.90
N ASP A 689 13.97 11.79 -16.79
CA ASP A 689 15.26 11.16 -16.53
C ASP A 689 15.73 10.29 -17.71
N MET A 690 14.80 9.54 -18.31
CA MET A 690 15.04 8.75 -19.53
C MET A 690 15.34 9.64 -20.75
N LYS A 691 14.60 10.73 -21.00
CA LYS A 691 14.89 11.65 -22.13
C LYS A 691 16.23 12.34 -21.96
N ASP A 692 16.56 12.76 -20.74
CA ASP A 692 17.82 13.39 -20.41
C ASP A 692 18.98 12.40 -20.68
N TYR A 693 18.87 11.16 -20.21
CA TYR A 693 19.83 10.09 -20.57
C TYR A 693 19.93 9.84 -22.08
N VAL A 694 18.81 9.78 -22.81
CA VAL A 694 18.78 9.57 -24.27
C VAL A 694 19.44 10.72 -25.04
N ARG A 695 19.30 11.97 -24.57
CA ARG A 695 19.98 13.15 -25.12
C ARG A 695 21.47 13.08 -24.81
N ASP A 696 21.83 12.88 -23.55
CA ASP A 696 23.20 12.96 -23.04
C ASP A 696 24.09 11.81 -23.55
N THR A 697 23.47 10.69 -23.99
CA THR A 697 24.14 9.56 -24.67
C THR A 697 24.06 9.60 -26.21
N ALA A 698 23.53 10.69 -26.80
CA ALA A 698 23.48 10.94 -28.24
C ALA A 698 22.89 9.78 -29.09
N MET A 699 21.81 9.15 -28.60
CA MET A 699 21.24 7.95 -29.22
C MET A 699 20.62 8.23 -30.59
N SER A 700 20.76 7.29 -31.54
CA SER A 700 20.17 7.41 -32.88
C SER A 700 18.65 7.52 -32.84
N VAL A 701 18.05 8.29 -33.76
CA VAL A 701 16.61 8.60 -33.76
C VAL A 701 15.71 7.35 -33.73
N ARG A 702 16.10 6.28 -34.43
CA ARG A 702 15.41 4.97 -34.37
C ARG A 702 15.45 4.39 -32.95
N LEU A 703 16.63 4.28 -32.36
CA LEU A 703 16.79 3.67 -31.04
C LEU A 703 16.17 4.53 -29.92
N SER A 704 16.26 5.85 -30.04
CA SER A 704 15.59 6.84 -29.18
C SER A 704 14.06 6.64 -29.20
N ASN A 705 13.45 6.53 -30.39
CA ASN A 705 12.02 6.24 -30.50
C ASN A 705 11.65 4.86 -29.91
N ASN A 706 12.45 3.82 -30.16
CA ASN A 706 12.22 2.48 -29.61
C ASN A 706 12.26 2.48 -28.08
N VAL A 707 13.30 3.06 -27.49
CA VAL A 707 13.46 3.21 -26.03
C VAL A 707 12.31 4.01 -25.45
N LYS A 708 11.95 5.15 -26.07
CA LYS A 708 10.81 5.97 -25.63
C LYS A 708 9.51 5.18 -25.62
N CYS A 709 9.15 4.48 -26.71
CA CYS A 709 7.92 3.69 -26.77
C CYS A 709 7.92 2.52 -25.78
N HIS A 710 9.06 1.84 -25.60
CA HIS A 710 9.20 0.78 -24.61
C HIS A 710 9.05 1.32 -23.18
N TYR A 711 9.63 2.49 -22.88
CA TYR A 711 9.56 3.11 -21.56
C TYR A 711 8.16 3.65 -21.24
N ASP A 712 7.45 4.19 -22.25
CA ASP A 712 6.04 4.63 -22.15
C ASP A 712 5.13 3.43 -21.79
N PHE A 713 5.32 2.28 -22.44
CA PHE A 713 4.67 1.02 -22.10
C PHE A 713 5.05 0.49 -20.70
N LEU A 714 6.35 0.53 -20.36
CA LEU A 714 6.85 0.06 -19.07
C LEU A 714 6.23 0.85 -17.91
N LEU A 715 6.23 2.18 -18.00
CA LEU A 715 5.67 3.08 -16.98
C LEU A 715 4.13 3.03 -16.87
N SER A 716 3.43 2.63 -17.94
CA SER A 716 1.96 2.47 -17.94
C SER A 716 1.50 1.07 -17.50
N THR A 717 2.35 0.04 -17.69
CA THR A 717 2.05 -1.36 -17.31
C THR A 717 2.47 -1.68 -15.87
N THR A 718 3.65 -1.20 -15.44
CA THR A 718 4.18 -1.46 -14.09
C THR A 718 3.56 -0.53 -13.03
N CYS A 719 3.77 -0.83 -11.75
CA CYS A 719 3.49 0.17 -10.72
C CYS A 719 4.68 1.11 -10.58
N LEU A 720 4.39 2.41 -10.53
CA LEU A 720 5.39 3.43 -10.24
C LEU A 720 5.76 3.45 -8.75
N PHE A 721 4.85 3.01 -7.87
CA PHE A 721 5.12 2.80 -6.45
C PHE A 721 6.00 1.56 -6.21
N PRO A 722 6.81 1.52 -5.14
CA PRO A 722 7.70 0.38 -4.83
C PRO A 722 6.92 -0.86 -4.32
N GLU A 723 6.23 -1.56 -5.22
CA GLU A 723 5.43 -2.74 -4.89
C GLU A 723 6.24 -3.83 -4.18
N GLU A 724 7.48 -4.08 -4.59
CA GLU A 724 8.29 -5.13 -3.98
C GLU A 724 8.58 -4.85 -2.50
N GLN A 725 8.96 -3.60 -2.15
CA GLN A 725 9.16 -3.18 -0.76
C GLN A 725 7.87 -3.34 0.07
N ILE A 726 6.72 -2.96 -0.50
CA ILE A 726 5.40 -3.15 0.13
C ILE A 726 5.13 -4.64 0.36
N PHE A 727 5.41 -5.51 -0.62
CA PHE A 727 5.14 -6.95 -0.53
C PHE A 727 6.12 -7.69 0.41
N ASN A 728 7.35 -7.21 0.53
CA ASN A 728 8.35 -7.75 1.48
C ASN A 728 8.04 -7.33 2.93
N GLN A 729 7.35 -6.20 3.14
CA GLN A 729 6.84 -5.77 4.45
C GLN A 729 5.44 -6.33 4.79
N LEU A 730 4.66 -6.82 3.82
CA LEU A 730 3.35 -7.45 4.03
C LEU A 730 3.46 -8.82 4.72
N ARG A 731 2.60 -9.06 5.73
CA ARG A 731 2.49 -10.40 6.36
C ARG A 731 2.08 -11.46 5.31
N PRO A 732 2.66 -12.68 5.30
CA PRO A 732 2.55 -13.61 4.17
C PRO A 732 1.12 -13.97 3.75
N SER A 733 0.22 -14.27 4.68
CA SER A 733 -1.18 -14.62 4.37
C SER A 733 -2.01 -13.49 3.74
N LEU A 734 -1.52 -12.25 3.79
CA LEU A 734 -2.05 -11.06 3.13
C LEU A 734 -1.28 -10.71 1.85
N ARG A 735 0.05 -10.90 1.82
CA ARG A 735 0.87 -10.85 0.59
C ARG A 735 0.26 -11.74 -0.50
N PHE A 736 -0.15 -12.96 -0.15
CA PHE A 736 -0.81 -13.90 -1.07
C PHE A 736 -2.16 -13.40 -1.60
N ASP A 737 -2.99 -12.78 -0.75
CA ASP A 737 -4.29 -12.22 -1.17
C ASP A 737 -4.11 -11.07 -2.17
N VAL A 738 -3.19 -10.14 -1.85
CA VAL A 738 -2.93 -8.94 -2.66
C VAL A 738 -2.27 -9.33 -3.97
N ALA A 739 -1.27 -10.22 -3.95
CA ALA A 739 -0.62 -10.73 -5.15
C ALA A 739 -1.61 -11.30 -6.17
N ARG A 740 -2.52 -12.18 -5.74
CA ARG A 740 -3.51 -12.79 -6.63
C ARG A 740 -4.51 -11.77 -7.19
N LEU A 741 -4.78 -10.68 -6.48
CA LEU A 741 -5.65 -9.59 -6.96
C LEU A 741 -4.93 -8.65 -7.94
N VAL A 742 -3.64 -8.37 -7.72
CA VAL A 742 -2.82 -7.54 -8.64
C VAL A 742 -2.49 -8.30 -9.93
N ALA A 743 -2.22 -9.61 -9.82
CA ALA A 743 -1.79 -10.44 -10.93
C ALA A 743 -2.91 -11.04 -11.79
N SER A 744 -4.18 -10.98 -11.35
CA SER A 744 -5.29 -11.69 -12.02
C SER A 744 -5.49 -11.31 -13.48
N ASN A 745 -5.13 -10.07 -13.82
CA ASN A 745 -5.31 -9.49 -15.16
C ASN A 745 -3.96 -9.27 -15.86
N THR A 746 -2.84 -9.76 -15.31
CA THR A 746 -1.50 -9.64 -15.89
C THR A 746 -0.89 -11.04 -16.08
N ILE A 747 0.05 -11.47 -15.23
CA ILE A 747 0.81 -12.71 -15.40
C ILE A 747 -0.02 -14.00 -15.23
N MET A 748 -1.22 -13.92 -14.65
CA MET A 748 -2.16 -15.06 -14.57
C MET A 748 -2.75 -15.49 -15.92
N THR A 749 -2.54 -14.70 -16.99
CA THR A 749 -2.81 -15.12 -18.37
C THR A 749 -1.86 -16.22 -18.86
N ILE A 750 -0.65 -16.30 -18.30
CA ILE A 750 0.36 -17.29 -18.69
C ILE A 750 -0.01 -18.65 -18.08
N ASN A 751 -0.37 -19.62 -18.92
CA ASN A 751 -0.86 -20.94 -18.51
C ASN A 751 0.04 -21.67 -17.50
N ILE A 752 1.37 -21.55 -17.63
CA ILE A 752 2.33 -22.16 -16.69
C ILE A 752 2.23 -21.50 -15.30
N ILE A 753 2.14 -20.16 -15.23
CA ILE A 753 1.99 -19.41 -13.97
C ILE A 753 0.67 -19.76 -13.29
N ALA A 754 -0.43 -19.79 -14.04
CA ALA A 754 -1.75 -20.17 -13.53
C ALA A 754 -1.79 -21.63 -13.02
N SER A 755 -1.12 -22.56 -13.71
CA SER A 755 -0.95 -23.95 -13.28
C SER A 755 -0.15 -24.04 -11.97
N MET A 756 0.95 -23.28 -11.87
CA MET A 756 1.81 -23.27 -10.69
C MET A 756 1.13 -22.64 -9.46
N GLU A 757 0.34 -21.56 -9.60
CA GLU A 757 -0.47 -21.02 -8.48
C GLU A 757 -1.58 -21.98 -8.05
N LYS A 758 -2.20 -22.72 -8.98
CA LYS A 758 -3.19 -23.75 -8.66
C LYS A 758 -2.57 -24.90 -7.86
N LYS A 759 -1.30 -25.25 -8.13
CA LYS A 759 -0.56 -26.31 -7.42
C LYS A 759 0.05 -25.81 -6.10
N TYR A 760 0.63 -24.62 -6.08
CA TYR A 760 1.36 -24.01 -4.98
C TYR A 760 0.78 -22.63 -4.66
N LYS A 761 -0.08 -22.56 -3.64
CA LYS A 761 -0.79 -21.32 -3.28
C LYS A 761 0.18 -20.24 -2.83
N GLY A 762 0.10 -19.07 -3.47
CA GLY A 762 0.99 -17.93 -3.22
C GLY A 762 2.24 -17.87 -4.11
N PHE A 763 2.40 -18.76 -5.09
CA PHE A 763 3.48 -18.73 -6.10
C PHE A 763 3.55 -17.37 -6.80
N VAL A 764 2.40 -16.84 -7.19
CA VAL A 764 2.24 -15.54 -7.83
C VAL A 764 2.78 -14.39 -6.98
N SER A 765 2.81 -14.52 -5.64
CA SER A 765 3.34 -13.48 -4.74
C SER A 765 4.87 -13.34 -4.72
N TYR A 766 5.56 -14.24 -5.43
CA TYR A 766 6.99 -14.13 -5.71
C TYR A 766 7.23 -13.96 -7.20
N ALA A 767 6.52 -14.73 -8.05
CA ALA A 767 6.62 -14.61 -9.51
C ALA A 767 6.23 -13.24 -10.10
N LEU A 768 5.39 -12.45 -9.40
CA LEU A 768 4.98 -11.10 -9.83
C LEU A 768 6.15 -10.13 -10.08
N PHE A 769 7.28 -10.32 -9.39
CA PHE A 769 8.45 -9.44 -9.49
C PHE A 769 9.58 -10.00 -10.38
N LEU A 770 9.38 -11.19 -10.97
CA LEU A 770 10.37 -11.92 -11.75
C LEU A 770 10.10 -11.91 -13.26
N LEU A 771 8.92 -11.44 -13.67
CA LEU A 771 8.50 -11.36 -15.07
C LEU A 771 8.56 -9.91 -15.55
N ARG A 772 9.47 -9.60 -16.48
CA ARG A 772 9.71 -8.24 -16.98
C ARG A 772 8.85 -7.96 -18.21
N PRO A 773 7.89 -7.02 -18.17
CA PRO A 773 7.11 -6.67 -19.36
C PRO A 773 8.00 -5.92 -20.36
N GLN A 774 8.01 -6.38 -21.61
CA GLN A 774 8.71 -5.76 -22.73
C GLN A 774 7.73 -5.42 -23.86
N PHE A 775 7.96 -4.28 -24.51
CA PHE A 775 7.26 -3.84 -25.70
C PHE A 775 8.25 -3.66 -26.85
N ILE A 776 7.90 -4.25 -28.00
CA ILE A 776 8.76 -4.35 -29.18
C ILE A 776 7.96 -3.84 -30.40
N LEU A 777 8.58 -2.97 -31.20
CA LEU A 777 7.99 -2.41 -32.41
C LEU A 777 8.22 -3.32 -33.63
N ARG A 778 7.38 -3.17 -34.65
CA ARG A 778 7.48 -3.91 -35.91
C ARG A 778 8.89 -3.90 -36.51
N SER A 779 9.34 -5.07 -36.97
CA SER A 779 10.67 -5.29 -37.55
C SER A 779 11.85 -5.03 -36.60
N GLU A 780 11.62 -4.89 -35.29
CA GLU A 780 12.66 -5.04 -34.28
C GLU A 780 12.81 -6.50 -33.86
N ARG A 781 13.99 -6.86 -33.34
CA ARG A 781 14.31 -8.22 -32.90
C ARG A 781 14.18 -8.34 -31.39
N VAL A 782 13.52 -9.40 -30.93
CA VAL A 782 13.42 -9.77 -29.51
C VAL A 782 14.72 -10.46 -29.08
N CYS A 783 15.15 -11.46 -29.84
CA CYS A 783 16.41 -12.17 -29.64
C CYS A 783 17.10 -12.44 -30.99
N ARG A 784 18.39 -12.81 -30.94
CA ARG A 784 19.20 -13.08 -32.14
C ARG A 784 19.98 -14.36 -31.95
N SER A 785 19.94 -15.24 -32.95
CA SER A 785 20.71 -16.48 -32.93
C SER A 785 22.20 -16.21 -32.69
N GLY A 786 22.81 -16.99 -31.79
CA GLY A 786 24.19 -16.81 -31.35
C GLY A 786 24.41 -15.77 -30.24
N SER A 787 23.41 -14.99 -29.82
CA SER A 787 23.51 -14.16 -28.60
C SER A 787 23.55 -15.04 -27.35
N PRO A 788 24.12 -14.57 -26.21
CA PRO A 788 24.02 -15.29 -24.94
C PRO A 788 22.57 -15.56 -24.57
N GLY A 789 22.26 -16.80 -24.17
CA GLY A 789 20.91 -17.19 -23.75
C GLY A 789 20.68 -16.87 -22.29
N THR A 790 20.35 -15.62 -21.97
CA THR A 790 20.23 -15.11 -20.59
C THR A 790 18.79 -15.00 -20.07
N GLU A 791 17.80 -15.12 -20.94
CA GLU A 791 16.37 -15.04 -20.60
C GLU A 791 15.51 -15.83 -21.59
N MET A 792 14.33 -16.27 -21.14
CA MET A 792 13.28 -16.80 -22.02
C MET A 792 12.14 -15.78 -22.18
N PHE A 793 11.26 -16.01 -23.16
CA PHE A 793 10.18 -15.08 -23.47
C PHE A 793 8.80 -15.76 -23.53
N PHE A 794 7.77 -15.03 -23.11
CA PHE A 794 6.35 -15.37 -23.26
C PHE A 794 5.66 -14.29 -24.11
N LEU A 795 5.17 -14.65 -25.30
CA LEU A 795 4.44 -13.73 -26.18
C LEU A 795 2.99 -13.57 -25.70
N ILE A 796 2.58 -12.35 -25.37
CA ILE A 796 1.25 -12.05 -24.81
C ILE A 796 0.31 -11.49 -25.88
N GLU A 797 0.75 -10.50 -26.65
CA GLU A 797 -0.05 -9.83 -27.67
C GLU A 797 0.78 -9.64 -28.95
N GLY A 798 0.18 -9.92 -30.11
CA GLY A 798 0.80 -9.78 -31.42
C GLY A 798 1.49 -11.06 -31.96
N GLU A 799 2.20 -10.91 -33.08
CA GLU A 799 2.84 -12.00 -33.81
C GLU A 799 4.33 -11.73 -34.05
N CYS A 800 5.16 -12.77 -33.91
CA CYS A 800 6.60 -12.71 -34.15
C CYS A 800 7.05 -13.78 -35.16
N GLU A 801 7.96 -13.43 -36.06
CA GLU A 801 8.67 -14.35 -36.94
C GLU A 801 9.87 -14.94 -36.20
N GLN A 802 9.93 -16.28 -36.10
CA GLN A 802 11.09 -16.99 -35.57
C GLN A 802 11.84 -17.68 -36.70
N MET A 803 13.12 -17.37 -36.82
CA MET A 803 14.07 -17.94 -37.77
C MET A 803 15.11 -18.80 -37.04
N ASP A 804 15.44 -19.95 -37.61
CA ASP A 804 16.52 -20.84 -37.16
C ASP A 804 17.91 -20.20 -37.33
N GLN A 805 18.97 -20.83 -36.80
CA GLN A 805 20.35 -20.32 -36.83
C GLN A 805 20.85 -19.97 -38.24
N ASP A 806 20.49 -20.80 -39.23
CA ASP A 806 20.83 -20.58 -40.64
C ASP A 806 19.78 -19.70 -41.40
N ASN A 807 18.74 -19.23 -40.72
CA ASN A 807 17.52 -18.61 -41.29
C ASN A 807 16.72 -19.49 -42.27
N HIS A 808 17.01 -20.79 -42.38
CA HIS A 808 16.33 -21.71 -43.30
C HIS A 808 14.91 -22.08 -42.86
N ASN A 809 14.69 -22.27 -41.56
CA ASN A 809 13.40 -22.68 -41.00
C ASN A 809 12.73 -21.45 -40.39
N VAL A 810 11.52 -21.12 -40.85
CA VAL A 810 10.79 -19.90 -40.45
C VAL A 810 9.38 -20.26 -40.02
N ARG A 811 8.96 -19.78 -38.84
CA ARG A 811 7.58 -19.92 -38.35
C ARG A 811 7.06 -18.61 -37.76
N VAL A 812 5.73 -18.47 -37.73
CA VAL A 812 5.06 -17.40 -36.98
C VAL A 812 4.69 -17.91 -35.59
N LEU A 813 5.15 -17.20 -34.57
CA LEU A 813 4.74 -17.32 -33.18
C LEU A 813 3.57 -16.37 -32.94
N GLY A 814 2.50 -16.89 -32.32
CA GLY A 814 1.32 -16.11 -31.91
C GLY A 814 1.17 -16.04 -30.39
N GLU A 815 0.08 -15.42 -29.95
CA GLU A 815 -0.22 -15.17 -28.54
C GLU A 815 -0.24 -16.45 -27.70
N GLY A 816 0.32 -16.38 -26.48
CA GLY A 816 0.45 -17.50 -25.55
C GLY A 816 1.59 -18.48 -25.86
N THR A 817 2.38 -18.25 -26.92
CA THR A 817 3.61 -19.03 -27.18
C THR A 817 4.76 -18.62 -26.25
N LEU A 818 5.72 -19.54 -26.08
CA LEU A 818 6.98 -19.29 -25.39
C LEU A 818 8.15 -19.75 -26.27
N PHE A 819 9.32 -19.14 -26.10
CA PHE A 819 10.52 -19.44 -26.89
C PHE A 819 11.81 -19.19 -26.09
N GLU A 820 12.91 -19.80 -26.55
CA GLU A 820 14.24 -19.82 -25.90
C GLU A 820 14.23 -20.34 -24.43
N ALA A 821 13.20 -21.11 -24.04
CA ALA A 821 13.04 -21.64 -22.69
C ALA A 821 14.16 -22.59 -22.23
N TYR A 822 14.98 -23.12 -23.15
CA TYR A 822 16.16 -23.90 -22.79
C TYR A 822 17.20 -23.05 -22.04
N ALA A 823 17.23 -21.72 -22.25
CA ALA A 823 18.11 -20.81 -21.51
C ALA A 823 18.01 -20.96 -19.99
N LEU A 824 16.81 -21.26 -19.46
CA LEU A 824 16.59 -21.48 -18.03
C LEU A 824 16.91 -22.91 -17.55
N LEU A 825 17.12 -23.86 -18.46
CA LEU A 825 17.43 -25.26 -18.13
C LEU A 825 18.90 -25.62 -18.36
N ALA A 826 19.61 -24.84 -19.17
CA ALA A 826 21.05 -24.96 -19.38
C ALA A 826 21.79 -25.01 -18.03
N PRO A 827 22.69 -25.99 -17.78
CA PRO A 827 23.53 -25.97 -16.60
C PRO A 827 24.49 -24.77 -16.66
N PRO A 828 24.93 -24.20 -15.52
CA PRO A 828 25.76 -22.99 -15.49
C PRO A 828 27.16 -23.14 -16.11
N GLU A 829 27.56 -24.36 -16.48
CA GLU A 829 28.77 -24.66 -17.24
C GLU A 829 28.53 -24.53 -18.77
N GLU A 830 27.30 -24.79 -19.25
CA GLU A 830 26.92 -24.61 -20.65
C GLU A 830 26.77 -23.11 -20.97
N HIS A 831 27.65 -22.59 -21.82
CA HIS A 831 27.57 -21.20 -22.29
C HIS A 831 26.52 -21.05 -23.39
N TYR A 832 25.25 -21.37 -23.06
CA TYR A 832 24.15 -21.48 -24.00
C TYR A 832 23.98 -20.21 -24.85
N ARG A 833 23.69 -20.43 -26.13
CA ARG A 833 23.43 -19.38 -27.12
C ARG A 833 22.04 -19.59 -27.69
N MET A 834 21.29 -18.49 -27.82
CA MET A 834 19.97 -18.50 -28.45
C MET A 834 20.07 -19.23 -29.79
N GLN A 835 19.24 -20.25 -30.00
CA GLN A 835 19.26 -20.98 -31.26
C GLN A 835 18.60 -20.16 -32.37
N SER A 836 17.56 -19.37 -32.04
CA SER A 836 16.74 -18.65 -33.01
C SER A 836 16.93 -17.13 -32.99
N THR A 837 16.57 -16.50 -34.11
CA THR A 837 16.34 -15.05 -34.22
C THR A 837 14.84 -14.80 -34.26
N VAL A 838 14.31 -13.97 -33.34
CA VAL A 838 12.88 -13.65 -33.27
C VAL A 838 12.66 -12.17 -33.58
N THR A 839 11.74 -11.87 -34.50
CA THR A 839 11.46 -10.51 -35.03
C THR A 839 9.97 -10.20 -34.97
N ALA A 840 9.57 -9.01 -34.53
CA ALA A 840 8.15 -8.61 -34.44
C ALA A 840 7.53 -8.39 -35.83
N LEU A 841 6.38 -9.04 -36.12
CA LEU A 841 5.65 -8.92 -37.39
C LEU A 841 4.49 -7.92 -37.32
N THR A 842 3.75 -7.89 -36.21
CA THR A 842 2.68 -6.92 -35.95
C THR A 842 3.23 -5.51 -35.70
N PRO A 843 2.41 -4.45 -35.79
CA PRO A 843 2.83 -3.07 -35.49
C PRO A 843 3.52 -2.93 -34.12
N THR A 844 3.02 -3.70 -33.16
CA THR A 844 3.46 -3.81 -31.77
C THR A 844 3.43 -5.28 -31.35
N CYS A 845 4.36 -5.67 -30.49
CA CYS A 845 4.35 -6.95 -29.77
C CYS A 845 4.53 -6.69 -28.28
N GLN A 846 3.76 -7.37 -27.44
CA GLN A 846 3.92 -7.35 -25.98
C GLN A 846 4.32 -8.74 -25.50
N LEU A 847 5.35 -8.80 -24.66
CA LEU A 847 5.89 -10.05 -24.15
C LEU A 847 6.46 -9.88 -22.74
N TYR A 848 6.50 -10.95 -21.94
CA TYR A 848 7.27 -10.97 -20.70
C TYR A 848 8.56 -11.74 -20.91
N SER A 849 9.69 -11.24 -20.39
CA SER A 849 10.90 -12.05 -20.22
C SER A 849 11.08 -12.52 -18.78
N LEU A 850 11.83 -13.61 -18.64
CA LEU A 850 12.26 -14.20 -17.37
C LEU A 850 13.73 -14.59 -17.52
N SER A 851 14.63 -13.97 -16.72
CA SER A 851 16.07 -14.24 -16.81
C SER A 851 16.49 -15.50 -16.04
N VAL A 852 17.68 -16.03 -16.38
CA VAL A 852 18.31 -17.16 -15.66
C VAL A 852 18.43 -16.86 -14.16
N HIS A 853 18.93 -15.68 -13.80
CA HIS A 853 19.07 -15.24 -12.40
C HIS A 853 17.72 -15.17 -11.66
N GLU A 854 16.66 -14.72 -12.32
CA GLU A 854 15.30 -14.69 -11.74
C GLU A 854 14.71 -16.09 -11.59
N PHE A 855 15.07 -17.04 -12.45
CA PHE A 855 14.71 -18.44 -12.32
C PHE A 855 15.51 -19.17 -11.22
N GLU A 856 16.81 -18.90 -11.09
CA GLU A 856 17.64 -19.37 -9.97
C GLU A 856 17.08 -18.88 -8.63
N SER A 857 16.65 -17.62 -8.56
CA SER A 857 15.96 -17.04 -7.39
C SER A 857 14.68 -17.80 -6.99
N ILE A 858 14.03 -18.56 -7.91
CA ILE A 858 12.88 -19.43 -7.58
C ILE A 858 13.35 -20.75 -6.94
N ALA A 859 14.54 -21.25 -7.27
CA ALA A 859 15.10 -22.45 -6.65
C ALA A 859 15.43 -22.24 -5.17
N ASP A 860 15.91 -21.05 -4.80
CA ASP A 860 16.16 -20.67 -3.41
C ASP A 860 14.87 -20.56 -2.59
N LEU A 861 13.75 -20.13 -3.20
CA LEU A 861 12.44 -20.13 -2.55
C LEU A 861 11.94 -21.55 -2.22
N SER A 862 12.01 -22.48 -3.17
CA SER A 862 11.59 -23.89 -2.95
C SER A 862 12.13 -24.83 -4.04
N PRO A 863 12.87 -25.90 -3.65
CA PRO A 863 13.27 -26.96 -4.56
C PRO A 863 12.10 -27.69 -5.23
N ALA A 864 10.94 -27.79 -4.55
CA ALA A 864 9.76 -28.42 -5.14
C ALA A 864 9.12 -27.56 -6.23
N ILE A 865 9.20 -26.23 -6.10
CA ILE A 865 8.68 -25.28 -7.09
C ILE A 865 9.60 -25.23 -8.31
N SER A 866 10.92 -25.07 -8.13
CA SER A 866 11.85 -25.02 -9.26
C SER A 866 11.86 -26.32 -10.06
N VAL A 867 11.85 -27.50 -9.42
CA VAL A 867 11.73 -28.79 -10.13
C VAL A 867 10.41 -28.91 -10.90
N ASN A 868 9.31 -28.33 -10.42
CA ASN A 868 8.04 -28.36 -11.14
C ASN A 868 7.94 -27.31 -12.26
N LEU A 869 8.53 -26.13 -12.07
CA LEU A 869 8.62 -25.10 -13.10
C LEU A 869 9.54 -25.55 -14.25
N ALA A 870 10.73 -26.08 -13.92
CA ALA A 870 11.65 -26.72 -14.85
C ALA A 870 10.99 -27.84 -15.65
N TYR A 871 10.14 -28.66 -15.01
CA TYR A 871 9.37 -29.69 -15.71
C TYR A 871 8.38 -29.11 -16.72
N GLU A 872 7.63 -28.06 -16.40
CA GLU A 872 6.65 -27.50 -17.36
C GLU A 872 7.38 -26.79 -18.52
N PHE A 873 8.55 -26.17 -18.29
CA PHE A 873 9.43 -25.68 -19.36
C PHE A 873 9.98 -26.83 -20.23
N ALA A 874 10.56 -27.87 -19.62
CA ALA A 874 11.09 -29.04 -20.33
C ALA A 874 10.00 -29.75 -21.17
N LYS A 875 8.79 -29.87 -20.62
CA LYS A 875 7.61 -30.38 -21.31
C LYS A 875 7.20 -29.50 -22.50
N SER A 876 7.31 -28.17 -22.37
CA SER A 876 7.02 -27.25 -23.48
C SER A 876 8.09 -27.32 -24.58
N ILE A 877 9.37 -27.50 -24.22
CA ILE A 877 10.46 -27.68 -25.17
C ILE A 877 10.29 -28.99 -25.96
N LEU A 878 9.94 -30.11 -25.30
CA LEU A 878 9.62 -31.37 -26.00
C LEU A 878 8.30 -31.34 -26.80
N GLN A 879 7.50 -30.27 -26.68
CA GLN A 879 6.33 -30.01 -27.52
C GLN A 879 6.66 -29.03 -28.67
N ASP A 880 7.86 -28.46 -28.68
CA ASP A 880 8.32 -27.52 -29.69
C ASP A 880 9.08 -28.23 -30.82
N ASP A 881 8.37 -28.49 -31.91
CA ASP A 881 8.90 -29.10 -33.14
C ASP A 881 9.97 -28.27 -33.88
N PHE A 882 10.31 -27.06 -33.42
CA PHE A 882 11.27 -26.15 -34.06
C PHE A 882 12.67 -26.22 -33.45
N LEU A 883 12.81 -26.55 -32.16
CA LEU A 883 14.10 -26.55 -31.46
C LEU A 883 14.91 -27.82 -31.75
N THR A 884 16.10 -27.64 -32.33
CA THR A 884 17.06 -28.72 -32.60
C THR A 884 18.01 -28.88 -31.42
N LEU A 885 17.56 -29.59 -30.37
CA LEU A 885 18.42 -29.97 -29.25
C LEU A 885 19.53 -30.92 -29.71
N ASN A 886 20.74 -30.76 -29.17
CA ASN A 886 21.79 -31.78 -29.27
C ASN A 886 21.62 -32.86 -28.17
N ASP A 887 22.38 -33.96 -28.25
CA ASP A 887 22.29 -35.11 -27.34
C ASP A 887 22.44 -34.72 -25.85
N GLU A 888 23.27 -33.71 -25.53
CA GLU A 888 23.50 -33.23 -24.16
C GLU A 888 22.30 -32.39 -23.68
N GLN A 889 21.76 -31.53 -24.55
CA GLN A 889 20.59 -30.69 -24.27
C GLN A 889 19.31 -31.53 -24.13
N GLU A 890 19.13 -32.57 -24.96
CA GLU A 890 18.03 -33.53 -24.79
C GLU A 890 18.16 -34.27 -23.45
N ALA A 891 19.38 -34.67 -23.05
CA ALA A 891 19.62 -35.29 -21.75
C ALA A 891 19.31 -34.35 -20.57
N VAL A 892 19.60 -33.05 -20.67
CA VAL A 892 19.24 -32.03 -19.67
C VAL A 892 17.72 -31.88 -19.54
N VAL A 893 17.00 -31.80 -20.67
CA VAL A 893 15.54 -31.67 -20.73
C VAL A 893 14.84 -32.93 -20.20
N LEU A 894 15.28 -34.12 -20.61
CA LEU A 894 14.78 -35.40 -20.08
C LEU A 894 15.12 -35.57 -18.59
N GLY A 895 16.30 -35.12 -18.16
CA GLY A 895 16.72 -35.10 -16.76
C GLY A 895 15.90 -34.14 -15.88
N ALA A 896 15.40 -33.02 -16.42
CA ALA A 896 14.41 -32.19 -15.72
C ALA A 896 13.07 -32.93 -15.54
N ILE A 897 12.65 -33.70 -16.55
CA ILE A 897 11.43 -34.51 -16.49
C ILE A 897 11.56 -35.68 -15.51
N GLU A 898 12.73 -36.31 -15.42
CA GLU A 898 13.00 -37.39 -14.47
C GLU A 898 13.11 -36.90 -13.02
N ARG A 899 13.71 -35.73 -12.78
CA ARG A 899 13.80 -35.11 -11.44
C ARG A 899 12.43 -34.89 -10.78
N LYS A 900 11.35 -34.70 -11.56
CA LYS A 900 9.97 -34.64 -11.01
C LYS A 900 9.45 -36.01 -10.56
N LYS A 901 9.85 -37.11 -11.23
CA LYS A 901 9.45 -38.48 -10.85
C LYS A 901 10.10 -38.92 -9.54
N THR A 902 11.37 -38.57 -9.31
CA THR A 902 12.08 -38.91 -8.07
C THR A 902 11.59 -38.10 -6.87
N LEU A 903 11.06 -36.89 -7.07
CA LEU A 903 10.41 -36.10 -6.00
C LEU A 903 9.01 -36.61 -5.61
N HIS A 904 8.31 -37.30 -6.53
CA HIS A 904 6.96 -37.84 -6.35
C HIS A 904 6.87 -39.29 -6.89
N PRO A 905 7.31 -40.30 -6.11
CA PRO A 905 7.47 -41.68 -6.61
C PRO A 905 6.17 -42.47 -6.80
N GLU A 906 5.00 -41.95 -6.43
CA GLU A 906 3.70 -42.63 -6.56
C GLU A 906 2.66 -41.72 -7.26
N GLY A 907 1.89 -42.28 -8.21
CA GLY A 907 0.67 -41.66 -8.75
C GLY A 907 0.47 -41.79 -10.26
N LEU A 908 1.46 -41.40 -11.07
CA LEU A 908 1.28 -41.22 -12.52
C LEU A 908 1.62 -42.45 -13.34
N ASN A 909 0.64 -43.34 -13.52
CA ASN A 909 0.70 -44.50 -14.41
C ASN A 909 0.56 -44.11 -15.89
N TYR A 910 1.41 -43.19 -16.37
CA TYR A 910 1.68 -43.07 -17.80
C TYR A 910 2.48 -44.29 -18.23
N GLY A 911 1.87 -45.16 -19.05
CA GLY A 911 2.54 -46.32 -19.61
C GLY A 911 3.82 -45.94 -20.37
N PRO A 912 4.77 -46.87 -20.55
CA PRO A 912 6.11 -46.58 -21.07
C PRO A 912 6.09 -45.82 -22.40
N LEU A 913 7.14 -45.05 -22.66
CA LEU A 913 7.30 -44.09 -23.79
C LEU A 913 7.27 -44.71 -25.21
N THR A 914 6.87 -45.98 -25.34
CA THR A 914 6.63 -46.69 -26.62
C THR A 914 5.57 -46.02 -27.51
N ASN A 915 4.80 -45.06 -27.00
CA ASN A 915 3.86 -44.26 -27.79
C ASN A 915 4.52 -43.18 -28.70
N MET A 916 5.86 -43.10 -28.77
CA MET A 916 6.56 -42.41 -29.89
C MET A 916 5.97 -42.80 -31.25
N ALA A 917 5.59 -44.07 -31.44
CA ALA A 917 4.91 -44.55 -32.64
C ALA A 917 3.53 -43.89 -32.88
N LYS A 918 2.77 -43.51 -31.84
CA LYS A 918 1.51 -42.77 -32.01
C LYS A 918 1.73 -41.30 -32.34
N VAL A 919 2.76 -40.67 -31.77
CA VAL A 919 3.14 -39.28 -32.12
C VAL A 919 3.60 -39.22 -33.58
N ALA A 920 4.45 -40.16 -34.02
CA ALA A 920 4.85 -40.30 -35.42
C ALA A 920 3.65 -40.57 -36.35
N MET A 921 2.70 -41.43 -35.95
CA MET A 921 1.47 -41.69 -36.72
C MET A 921 0.52 -40.48 -36.77
N ALA A 922 0.51 -39.61 -35.75
CA ALA A 922 -0.21 -38.35 -35.77
C ALA A 922 0.44 -37.36 -36.76
N LYS A 923 1.75 -37.13 -36.66
CA LYS A 923 2.50 -36.30 -37.62
C LYS A 923 2.33 -36.80 -39.06
N LEU A 924 2.45 -38.10 -39.32
CA LEU A 924 2.25 -38.69 -40.65
C LEU A 924 0.83 -38.47 -41.21
N ARG A 925 -0.20 -38.46 -40.36
CA ARG A 925 -1.59 -38.15 -40.77
C ARG A 925 -1.83 -36.67 -41.07
N ILE A 926 -1.07 -35.77 -40.44
CA ILE A 926 -1.15 -34.32 -40.63
C ILE A 926 -0.36 -33.92 -41.88
N VAL A 927 0.86 -34.45 -42.06
CA VAL A 927 1.75 -34.15 -43.19
C VAL A 927 1.27 -34.79 -44.51
N LYS A 928 0.53 -35.92 -44.46
CA LYS A 928 -0.11 -36.53 -45.63
C LYS A 928 -1.57 -36.84 -45.36
N GLY A 929 -2.44 -35.99 -45.91
CA GLY A 929 -3.88 -36.00 -45.67
C GLY A 929 -4.52 -37.39 -45.87
N SER A 930 -4.99 -37.95 -44.75
CA SER A 930 -5.86 -39.14 -44.58
C SER A 930 -5.46 -40.49 -45.21
N VAL A 931 -4.62 -40.56 -46.25
CA VAL A 931 -4.28 -41.80 -46.98
C VAL A 931 -2.77 -42.06 -47.00
N LEU A 932 -2.32 -43.08 -46.25
CA LEU A 932 -0.96 -43.62 -46.39
C LEU A 932 -0.90 -44.66 -47.53
N PRO A 933 0.08 -44.56 -48.46
CA PRO A 933 0.38 -45.59 -49.45
C PRO A 933 0.72 -46.96 -48.84
N GLU A 934 0.33 -48.05 -49.51
CA GLU A 934 0.53 -49.43 -49.03
C GLU A 934 2.01 -49.79 -48.80
N ASN A 935 2.91 -49.36 -49.68
CA ASN A 935 4.35 -49.64 -49.53
C ASN A 935 4.95 -49.09 -48.21
N VAL A 936 4.39 -48.01 -47.66
CA VAL A 936 4.77 -47.50 -46.33
C VAL A 936 4.22 -48.40 -45.22
N LYS A 937 3.01 -48.94 -45.37
CA LYS A 937 2.43 -49.90 -44.40
C LYS A 937 3.21 -51.22 -44.38
N GLU A 938 3.67 -51.70 -45.53
CA GLU A 938 4.49 -52.90 -45.63
C GLU A 938 5.88 -52.71 -45.03
N ALA A 939 6.53 -51.57 -45.30
CA ALA A 939 7.79 -51.21 -44.65
C ALA A 939 7.65 -51.16 -43.11
N MET A 940 6.58 -50.54 -42.59
CA MET A 940 6.32 -50.49 -41.15
C MET A 940 5.99 -51.87 -40.55
N LYS A 941 5.29 -52.76 -41.27
CA LYS A 941 5.12 -54.18 -40.86
C LYS A 941 6.48 -54.87 -40.69
N GLY A 942 7.43 -54.63 -41.60
CA GLY A 942 8.80 -55.16 -41.53
C GLY A 942 9.63 -54.62 -40.36
N VAL A 943 9.37 -53.40 -39.91
CA VAL A 943 9.99 -52.83 -38.70
C VAL A 943 9.38 -53.45 -37.43
N MET A 944 8.05 -53.51 -37.33
CA MET A 944 7.35 -54.04 -36.15
C MET A 944 7.56 -55.55 -35.92
N SER A 945 7.81 -56.33 -36.97
CA SER A 945 8.18 -57.74 -36.82
C SER A 945 9.60 -57.92 -36.27
N LYS A 946 10.55 -57.07 -36.70
CA LYS A 946 11.92 -57.09 -36.18
C LYS A 946 11.99 -56.71 -34.70
N THR A 947 11.25 -55.69 -34.24
CA THR A 947 11.26 -55.30 -32.81
C THR A 947 10.69 -56.37 -31.88
N LYS A 948 9.86 -57.29 -32.38
CA LYS A 948 9.37 -58.45 -31.61
C LYS A 948 10.39 -59.59 -31.48
N HIS A 949 11.42 -59.64 -32.32
CA HIS A 949 12.39 -60.75 -32.33
C HIS A 949 13.63 -60.51 -31.46
N THR A 950 13.94 -59.26 -31.09
CA THR A 950 15.11 -58.89 -30.28
C THR A 950 14.86 -58.86 -28.76
N LEU A 951 13.68 -59.26 -28.27
CA LEU A 951 13.27 -59.19 -26.86
C LEU A 951 12.75 -60.53 -26.29
N GLY A 952 13.30 -61.65 -26.76
CA GLY A 952 12.91 -63.00 -26.32
C GLY A 952 14.04 -63.78 -25.62
N LEU A 953 13.65 -64.56 -24.60
CA LEU A 953 14.46 -65.50 -23.78
C LEU A 953 15.36 -64.83 -22.71
N ALA A 954 15.42 -65.29 -21.46
CA ALA A 954 14.62 -66.27 -20.68
C ALA A 954 14.82 -65.96 -19.16
N SER A 955 14.20 -66.57 -18.14
CA SER A 955 13.29 -67.73 -17.99
C SER A 955 12.37 -67.47 -16.77
N GLY A 956 11.62 -68.38 -16.10
CA GLY A 956 11.43 -69.83 -16.21
C GLY A 956 10.88 -70.43 -14.90
N ALA A 957 10.18 -71.58 -14.99
CA ALA A 957 9.63 -72.43 -13.90
C ALA A 957 8.42 -71.91 -13.09
N SER A 958 7.50 -72.86 -12.83
CA SER A 958 6.24 -72.82 -12.03
C SER A 958 5.35 -71.59 -12.18
#